data_AF-A0A5S8GZI3-F1
#
_entry.id   AF-A0A5S8GZI3-F1
#
_cell.length_a   1.000
_cell.length_b   1.000
_cell.length_c   1.000
_cell.angle_alpha   90.00
_cell.angle_beta   90.00
_cell.angle_gamma   90.00
#
_symmetry.space_group_name_H-M   'P 1'
#
loop_
_entity.id
_entity.type
_entity.pdbx_description
1 polymer ?
#
loop_
_entity_poly.entity_id
_entity_poly.type
_entity_poly.pdbx_seq_one_letter_code
_entity_poly.pdbx_strand_id
1 'polypeptide(L)'
;MCSENSRCASSHAVSCSECLALGPDCGWCVHEDFISGGPRSERCDIVSNLISKGCPVDSIEYPSVHVTIPSENEVNTQVTPGEVSIQLRPGAAANFMLKIHPLKKYPVDLYYLVDVSASMHNNIEKLNSVGNDLSRKMAFFSRDFRLGFGSYVDKTVSPYISIHPERIHNQCSDYNLDCMPPHGYIHVLSLTENITEFERAVHRQKISGNIDTPEGGFDAMLQAAVCESHIGWRKEAKRLLLVMTDQTSHLALDSKLAGIVVPNDGNCHLRNNVYVKSTTMEHPSLGQLSEKLIDNNINVIFAVQGKQFHWYKDLLPLLPGTIAGEIESKAANLNNLVVEAYQKLISEVKVQVESKVPGVYFNVTAICPDGARKLGMEGCSNVTSSDEVLFNVTVTMEKCSVTGGKNYAIIKPIGFNETSKIHIHQNCGCECEASRGGAAKCAEEAPLDSTCPQCQESQCHQEEAQSPSQGCKAHEDQPVCSGRGVCVCGKCLCHKMKLGKVYGKYCEKDDFSCPYHHGSLCAGHGECEAGRCQCFSGWEGDRCQCPSAAAQHCVNSKGQVCSGRGTCVCGRCECSDPRSIGRFCEHCPTCPTACSENWNCVQCLHPHNLSQAILDQCRTSCASMEQPYVEQASECFSSPSYLRIFFIIFIVTFLIGLLKILIIRQVILQWNSSKIKSSSDYRVSASKKDKLILQSVCTRAVTYRREKPEEIKLDISKLNAHETFRCNF
;
A
#
# COMPACT_ATOMS: atom_id res chain seq x y z
N MET A 1 8.40 -16.85 47.52
CA MET A 1 7.44 -16.29 46.53
C MET A 1 7.68 -14.79 46.53
N CYS A 2 8.35 -14.26 45.51
CA CYS A 2 8.59 -12.83 45.41
C CYS A 2 7.29 -12.15 44.97
N SER A 3 6.81 -11.20 45.77
CA SER A 3 5.72 -10.29 45.38
C SER A 3 6.21 -9.47 44.20
N GLU A 4 5.66 -9.71 43.00
CA GLU A 4 5.78 -8.76 41.89
C GLU A 4 5.14 -7.45 42.36
N ASN A 5 5.94 -6.39 42.51
CA ASN A 5 5.40 -5.06 42.78
C ASN A 5 4.51 -4.65 41.60
N SER A 6 3.20 -4.57 41.82
CA SER A 6 2.24 -4.18 40.79
C SER A 6 2.51 -2.74 40.31
N ARG A 7 2.37 -2.51 39.00
CA ARG A 7 2.45 -1.16 38.41
C ARG A 7 1.42 -0.21 39.02
N CYS A 8 0.27 -0.74 39.46
CA CYS A 8 -0.79 -0.01 40.14
C CYS A 8 -0.31 0.54 41.49
N ALA A 9 0.25 -0.31 42.36
CA ALA A 9 0.69 0.06 43.71
C ALA A 9 1.94 0.97 43.73
N SER A 10 2.81 0.87 42.73
CA SER A 10 4.06 1.63 42.64
C SER A 10 3.92 3.03 42.02
N SER A 11 2.78 3.32 41.39
CA SER A 11 2.52 4.55 40.63
C SER A 11 2.31 5.82 41.47
N HIS A 12 2.02 5.67 42.76
CA HIS A 12 1.56 6.73 43.65
C HIS A 12 0.36 7.55 43.13
N ALA A 13 -0.55 6.95 42.34
CA ALA A 13 -1.76 7.62 41.87
C ALA A 13 -2.59 8.18 43.03
N VAL A 14 -2.94 9.48 42.95
CA VAL A 14 -3.67 10.19 44.01
C VAL A 14 -5.14 10.41 43.70
N SER A 15 -5.54 10.15 42.45
CA SER A 15 -6.92 10.24 41.97
C SER A 15 -7.37 8.93 41.33
N CYS A 16 -8.69 8.74 41.30
CA CYS A 16 -9.31 7.56 40.69
C CYS A 16 -9.01 7.50 39.18
N SER A 17 -9.15 8.63 38.47
CA SER A 17 -8.86 8.71 37.03
C SER A 17 -7.39 8.42 36.68
N GLU A 18 -6.43 8.93 37.45
CA GLU A 18 -5.01 8.57 37.27
C GLU A 18 -4.78 7.08 37.53
N CYS A 19 -5.38 6.50 38.57
CA CYS A 19 -5.24 5.08 38.88
C CYS A 19 -5.73 4.19 37.74
N LEU A 20 -6.93 4.49 37.21
CA LEU A 20 -7.54 3.69 36.15
C LEU A 20 -6.79 3.81 34.81
N ALA A 21 -6.04 4.90 34.59
CA ALA A 21 -5.22 5.10 33.40
C ALA A 21 -3.91 4.28 33.38
N LEU A 22 -3.46 3.74 34.53
CA LEU A 22 -2.19 3.00 34.63
C LEU A 22 -2.21 1.64 33.97
N GLY A 23 -3.39 1.04 33.88
CA GLY A 23 -3.58 -0.27 33.27
C GLY A 23 -4.97 -0.85 33.54
N PRO A 24 -5.38 -1.84 32.74
CA PRO A 24 -6.70 -2.45 32.84
C PRO A 24 -6.93 -3.18 34.16
N ASP A 25 -5.87 -3.69 34.80
CA ASP A 25 -5.95 -4.48 36.03
C ASP A 25 -6.04 -3.62 37.32
N CYS A 26 -5.83 -2.31 37.20
CA CYS A 26 -5.87 -1.38 38.33
C CYS A 26 -7.32 -1.01 38.65
N GLY A 27 -7.67 -1.04 39.94
CA GLY A 27 -8.92 -0.55 40.51
C GLY A 27 -8.66 0.51 41.59
N TRP A 28 -9.71 1.25 41.96
CA TRP A 28 -9.64 2.28 42.99
C TRP A 28 -10.67 2.03 44.10
N CYS A 29 -10.23 2.04 45.36
CA CYS A 29 -11.14 1.86 46.49
C CYS A 29 -11.72 3.20 46.97
N VAL A 30 -13.04 3.38 46.84
CA VAL A 30 -13.77 4.59 47.25
C VAL A 30 -14.23 4.57 48.71
N HIS A 31 -14.14 3.42 49.39
CA HIS A 31 -14.61 3.27 50.77
C HIS A 31 -13.88 4.23 51.74
N GLU A 32 -14.63 4.98 52.54
CA GLU A 32 -14.07 6.06 53.40
C GLU A 32 -13.01 5.52 54.38
N ASP A 33 -13.32 4.43 55.10
CA ASP A 33 -12.42 3.83 56.11
C ASP A 33 -11.35 2.87 55.55
N PHE A 34 -11.13 2.84 54.23
CA PHE A 34 -10.10 1.98 53.64
C PHE A 34 -8.70 2.52 53.99
N ILE A 35 -7.99 1.77 54.85
CA ILE A 35 -6.65 2.06 55.41
C ILE A 35 -6.58 3.42 56.10
N SER A 36 -7.09 3.49 57.32
CA SER A 36 -7.01 4.66 58.19
C SER A 36 -5.54 5.00 58.52
N GLY A 37 -5.03 6.11 57.98
CA GLY A 37 -3.67 6.62 58.24
C GLY A 37 -2.60 6.25 57.21
N GLY A 38 -2.93 5.53 56.13
CA GLY A 38 -2.02 5.24 55.02
C GLY A 38 -1.98 6.34 53.93
N PRO A 39 -0.94 6.41 53.09
CA PRO A 39 -0.87 7.33 51.95
C PRO A 39 -1.97 7.02 50.92
N ARG A 40 -2.59 8.06 50.33
CA ARG A 40 -3.68 7.94 49.33
C ARG A 40 -3.36 7.01 48.15
N SER A 41 -2.08 6.85 47.81
CA SER A 41 -1.61 5.91 46.79
C SER A 41 -2.03 4.45 47.05
N GLU A 42 -2.29 4.07 48.30
CA GLU A 42 -2.71 2.70 48.63
C GLU A 42 -4.16 2.39 48.24
N ARG A 43 -4.96 3.41 47.90
CA ARG A 43 -6.31 3.25 47.33
C ARG A 43 -6.27 2.75 45.89
N CYS A 44 -5.13 2.87 45.20
CA CYS A 44 -4.89 2.32 43.87
C CYS A 44 -4.08 1.02 43.96
N ASP A 45 -4.65 -0.09 43.52
CA ASP A 45 -3.93 -1.36 43.41
C ASP A 45 -4.65 -2.28 42.41
N ILE A 46 -4.11 -3.49 42.21
CA ILE A 46 -4.83 -4.56 41.53
C ILE A 46 -6.10 -4.90 42.33
N VAL A 47 -7.22 -5.17 41.65
CA VAL A 47 -8.51 -5.49 42.30
C VAL A 47 -8.39 -6.59 43.36
N SER A 48 -7.63 -7.67 43.08
CA SER A 48 -7.39 -8.75 44.05
C SER A 48 -6.66 -8.29 45.31
N ASN A 49 -5.74 -7.32 45.18
CA ASN A 49 -5.03 -6.73 46.31
C ASN A 49 -5.94 -5.79 47.12
N LEU A 50 -6.82 -5.04 46.48
CA LEU A 50 -7.79 -4.20 47.18
C LEU A 50 -8.77 -5.03 48.01
N ILE A 51 -9.25 -6.15 47.46
CA ILE A 51 -10.11 -7.09 48.17
C ILE A 51 -9.36 -7.72 49.35
N SER A 52 -8.12 -8.15 49.17
CA SER A 52 -7.32 -8.75 50.26
C SER A 52 -6.95 -7.74 51.35
N LYS A 53 -6.83 -6.46 51.00
CA LYS A 53 -6.68 -5.32 51.92
C LYS A 53 -7.97 -4.90 52.63
N GLY A 54 -9.11 -5.53 52.31
CA GLY A 54 -10.39 -5.31 52.97
C GLY A 54 -11.28 -4.25 52.34
N CYS A 55 -11.05 -3.85 51.08
CA CYS A 55 -11.99 -2.99 50.36
C CYS A 55 -13.24 -3.80 49.97
N PRO A 56 -14.47 -3.36 50.32
CA PRO A 56 -15.70 -3.99 49.85
C PRO A 56 -15.79 -3.94 48.33
N VAL A 57 -16.25 -5.02 47.69
CA VAL A 57 -16.31 -5.14 46.22
C VAL A 57 -17.15 -4.03 45.59
N ASP A 58 -18.30 -3.69 46.20
CA ASP A 58 -19.20 -2.63 45.73
C ASP A 58 -18.60 -1.22 45.87
N SER A 59 -17.49 -1.08 46.59
CA SER A 59 -16.73 0.16 46.78
C SER A 59 -15.41 0.18 45.99
N ILE A 60 -15.20 -0.78 45.08
CA ILE A 60 -14.09 -0.78 44.15
C ILE A 60 -14.58 -0.24 42.81
N GLU A 61 -14.10 0.94 42.44
CA GLU A 61 -14.27 1.49 41.09
C GLU A 61 -13.35 0.71 40.15
N TYR A 62 -13.97 -0.14 39.33
CA TYR A 62 -13.31 -0.93 38.32
C TYR A 62 -14.25 -1.10 37.11
N PRO A 63 -14.22 -0.15 36.14
CA PRO A 63 -15.05 -0.25 34.96
C PRO A 63 -14.64 -1.49 34.16
N SER A 64 -15.54 -2.47 34.06
CA SER A 64 -15.33 -3.69 33.29
C SER A 64 -15.47 -3.43 31.79
N VAL A 65 -14.63 -4.12 31.01
CA VAL A 65 -14.79 -4.18 29.56
C VAL A 65 -16.00 -5.06 29.25
N HIS A 66 -16.98 -4.49 28.56
CA HIS A 66 -18.17 -5.22 28.14
C HIS A 66 -18.34 -5.16 26.63
N VAL A 67 -18.59 -6.33 26.05
CA VAL A 67 -19.03 -6.48 24.67
C VAL A 67 -20.48 -6.91 24.69
N THR A 68 -21.36 -6.04 24.21
CA THR A 68 -22.78 -6.32 24.08
C THR A 68 -23.10 -6.48 22.60
N ILE A 69 -23.56 -7.66 22.23
CA ILE A 69 -24.11 -7.93 20.91
C ILE A 69 -25.63 -7.92 21.08
N PRO A 70 -26.34 -6.94 20.48
CA PRO A 70 -27.80 -6.89 20.57
C PRO A 70 -28.39 -8.21 20.07
N SER A 71 -29.25 -8.83 20.88
CA SER A 71 -29.94 -10.07 20.51
C SER A 71 -31.11 -9.73 19.58
N GLU A 72 -30.86 -9.91 18.28
CA GLU A 72 -31.78 -10.06 17.13
C GLU A 72 -32.96 -9.09 16.96
N ASN A 73 -32.90 -8.34 15.85
CA ASN A 73 -34.06 -8.05 14.98
C ASN A 73 -33.63 -7.71 13.53
N GLU A 74 -32.36 -7.40 13.28
CA GLU A 74 -31.80 -7.34 11.92
C GLU A 74 -30.93 -8.58 11.66
N VAL A 75 -31.54 -9.61 11.07
CA VAL A 75 -30.81 -10.77 10.53
C VAL A 75 -30.08 -10.29 9.28
N ASN A 76 -28.89 -9.73 9.45
CA ASN A 76 -27.91 -9.68 8.38
C ASN A 76 -27.67 -11.13 7.92
N THR A 77 -27.98 -11.40 6.66
CA THR A 77 -27.92 -12.76 6.09
C THR A 77 -26.50 -13.21 5.78
N GLN A 78 -25.58 -12.24 5.62
CA GLN A 78 -24.21 -12.46 5.20
C GLN A 78 -23.20 -12.05 6.27
N VAL A 79 -23.49 -11.06 7.12
CA VAL A 79 -22.51 -10.48 8.06
C VAL A 79 -23.07 -10.40 9.48
N THR A 80 -22.59 -11.28 10.37
CA THR A 80 -23.11 -11.40 11.73
C THR A 80 -22.01 -11.25 12.77
N PRO A 81 -22.15 -10.39 13.80
CA PRO A 81 -23.27 -9.51 14.08
C PRO A 81 -23.27 -8.23 13.20
N GLY A 82 -24.46 -7.69 12.91
CA GLY A 82 -24.61 -6.41 12.21
C GLY A 82 -24.29 -5.18 13.07
N GLU A 83 -24.48 -5.29 14.39
CA GLU A 83 -24.15 -4.22 15.33
C GLU A 83 -23.46 -4.79 16.58
N VAL A 84 -22.46 -4.07 17.09
CA VAL A 84 -21.69 -4.45 18.29
C VAL A 84 -21.52 -3.21 19.15
N SER A 85 -21.82 -3.29 20.44
CA SER A 85 -21.52 -2.23 21.40
C SER A 85 -20.40 -2.66 22.32
N ILE A 86 -19.35 -1.85 22.41
CA ILE A 86 -18.15 -2.13 23.20
C ILE A 86 -17.93 -0.99 24.19
N GLN A 87 -17.80 -1.33 25.47
CA GLN A 87 -17.34 -0.43 26.53
C GLN A 87 -15.85 -0.70 26.79
N LEU A 88 -15.01 0.32 26.58
CA LEU A 88 -13.55 0.24 26.73
C LEU A 88 -13.04 1.26 27.74
N ARG A 89 -11.98 0.90 28.45
CA ARG A 89 -11.17 1.81 29.28
C ARG A 89 -9.72 1.87 28.78
N PRO A 90 -8.94 2.90 29.14
CA PRO A 90 -7.55 3.03 28.70
C PRO A 90 -6.71 1.79 29.02
N GLY A 91 -5.92 1.36 28.05
CA GLY A 91 -5.08 0.16 28.11
C GLY A 91 -5.81 -1.17 27.95
N ALA A 92 -7.15 -1.18 27.87
CA ALA A 92 -7.92 -2.41 27.77
C ALA A 92 -8.19 -2.81 26.31
N ALA A 93 -8.44 -4.11 26.11
CA ALA A 93 -8.77 -4.71 24.84
C ALA A 93 -10.11 -5.46 24.93
N ALA A 94 -10.95 -5.33 23.91
CA ALA A 94 -12.15 -6.13 23.72
C ALA A 94 -12.01 -6.97 22.45
N ASN A 95 -12.56 -8.19 22.46
CA ASN A 95 -12.60 -9.04 21.28
C ASN A 95 -14.04 -9.47 20.97
N PHE A 96 -14.32 -9.65 19.69
CA PHE A 96 -15.57 -10.27 19.23
C PHE A 96 -15.33 -11.00 17.90
N MET A 97 -16.23 -11.96 17.64
CA MET A 97 -16.19 -12.77 16.42
C MET A 97 -17.17 -12.21 15.40
N LEU A 98 -16.66 -11.84 14.23
CA LEU A 98 -17.45 -11.49 13.06
C LEU A 98 -17.51 -12.68 12.10
N LYS A 99 -18.72 -13.08 11.71
CA LYS A 99 -18.99 -14.20 10.81
C LYS A 99 -19.45 -13.68 9.47
N ILE A 100 -18.88 -14.22 8.40
CA ILE A 100 -19.22 -13.85 7.03
C ILE A 100 -19.61 -15.09 6.24
N HIS A 101 -20.81 -15.08 5.66
CA HIS A 101 -21.35 -16.14 4.83
C HIS A 101 -21.52 -15.68 3.37
N PRO A 102 -20.74 -16.24 2.42
CA PRO A 102 -20.88 -15.90 1.01
C PRO A 102 -22.14 -16.52 0.38
N LEU A 103 -22.90 -15.74 -0.38
CA LEU A 103 -24.05 -16.25 -1.14
C LEU A 103 -23.62 -17.12 -2.33
N LYS A 104 -24.46 -18.11 -2.65
CA LYS A 104 -24.26 -19.01 -3.80
C LYS A 104 -24.38 -18.33 -5.17
N LYS A 105 -25.23 -17.30 -5.28
CA LYS A 105 -25.44 -16.52 -6.51
C LYS A 105 -25.66 -15.06 -6.14
N TYR A 106 -24.71 -14.20 -6.48
CA TYR A 106 -24.83 -12.75 -6.33
C TYR A 106 -25.44 -12.14 -7.60
N PRO A 107 -26.25 -11.08 -7.49
CA PRO A 107 -26.47 -10.18 -8.62
C PRO A 107 -25.14 -9.60 -9.09
N VAL A 108 -24.96 -9.44 -10.39
CA VAL A 108 -23.71 -8.96 -10.98
C VAL A 108 -23.98 -7.83 -11.94
N ASP A 109 -23.26 -6.73 -11.77
CA ASP A 109 -23.25 -5.60 -12.69
C ASP A 109 -21.88 -5.57 -13.36
N LEU A 110 -21.84 -5.64 -14.70
CA LEU A 110 -20.62 -5.59 -15.49
C LEU A 110 -20.66 -4.39 -16.42
N TYR A 111 -19.78 -3.43 -16.18
CA TYR A 111 -19.63 -2.25 -17.02
C TYR A 111 -18.39 -2.38 -17.91
N TYR A 112 -18.60 -2.41 -19.22
CA TYR A 112 -17.53 -2.41 -20.22
C TYR A 112 -17.01 -0.99 -20.41
N LEU A 113 -15.75 -0.77 -20.05
CA LEU A 113 -15.05 0.47 -20.29
C LEU A 113 -13.95 0.24 -21.33
N VAL A 114 -14.21 0.68 -22.56
CA VAL A 114 -13.44 0.26 -23.73
C VAL A 114 -12.70 1.44 -24.33
N ASP A 115 -11.41 1.25 -24.54
CA ASP A 115 -10.56 2.09 -25.36
C ASP A 115 -11.03 2.00 -26.81
N VAL A 116 -11.42 3.15 -27.38
CA VAL A 116 -11.89 3.26 -28.77
C VAL A 116 -10.90 3.98 -29.67
N SER A 117 -9.62 4.02 -29.30
CA SER A 117 -8.52 4.43 -30.17
C SER A 117 -8.47 3.58 -31.45
N ALA A 118 -7.75 4.07 -32.46
CA ALA A 118 -7.69 3.43 -33.78
C ALA A 118 -7.08 2.01 -33.73
N SER A 119 -6.17 1.73 -32.79
CA SER A 119 -5.56 0.41 -32.61
C SER A 119 -6.57 -0.66 -32.15
N MET A 120 -7.63 -0.24 -31.45
CA MET A 120 -8.67 -1.11 -30.90
C MET A 120 -9.76 -1.52 -31.91
N HIS A 121 -9.67 -1.09 -33.18
CA HIS A 121 -10.66 -1.34 -34.23
C HIS A 121 -11.11 -2.82 -34.30
N ASN A 122 -10.15 -3.74 -34.42
CA ASN A 122 -10.42 -5.17 -34.54
C ASN A 122 -11.10 -5.77 -33.29
N ASN A 123 -10.81 -5.21 -32.11
CA ASN A 123 -11.33 -5.68 -30.83
C ASN A 123 -12.80 -5.23 -30.66
N ILE A 124 -13.12 -4.01 -31.08
CA ILE A 124 -14.48 -3.45 -31.04
C ILE A 124 -15.43 -4.22 -31.96
N GLU A 125 -15.01 -4.55 -33.19
CA GLU A 125 -15.84 -5.33 -34.12
C GLU A 125 -16.26 -6.69 -33.52
N LYS A 126 -15.35 -7.33 -32.78
CA LYS A 126 -15.60 -8.65 -32.18
C LYS A 126 -16.38 -8.56 -30.87
N LEU A 127 -16.37 -7.40 -30.20
CA LEU A 127 -17.00 -7.19 -28.90
C LEU A 127 -18.49 -7.51 -28.88
N ASN A 128 -19.21 -7.27 -29.98
CA ASN A 128 -20.62 -7.62 -30.13
C ASN A 128 -20.88 -9.12 -29.87
N SER A 129 -20.09 -10.00 -30.51
CA SER A 129 -20.24 -11.45 -30.31
C SER A 129 -19.78 -11.89 -28.93
N VAL A 130 -18.73 -11.25 -28.40
CA VAL A 130 -18.15 -11.58 -27.10
C VAL A 130 -19.11 -11.23 -25.97
N GLY A 131 -19.81 -10.09 -26.05
CA GLY A 131 -20.80 -9.68 -25.04
C GLY A 131 -21.97 -10.65 -24.89
N ASN A 132 -22.53 -11.15 -26.00
CA ASN A 132 -23.62 -12.14 -25.98
C ASN A 132 -23.15 -13.48 -25.37
N ASP A 133 -21.99 -13.95 -25.81
CA ASP A 133 -21.38 -15.18 -25.28
C ASP A 133 -21.05 -15.06 -23.78
N LEU A 134 -20.56 -13.90 -23.34
CA LEU A 134 -20.31 -13.64 -21.92
C LEU A 134 -21.61 -13.67 -21.13
N SER A 135 -22.66 -13.00 -21.60
CA SER A 135 -23.95 -12.97 -20.91
C SER A 135 -24.52 -14.38 -20.71
N ARG A 136 -24.39 -15.25 -21.72
CA ARG A 136 -24.79 -16.66 -21.61
C ARG A 136 -23.94 -17.43 -20.61
N LYS A 137 -22.62 -17.20 -20.59
CA LYS A 137 -21.72 -17.82 -19.60
C LYS A 137 -22.01 -17.34 -18.18
N MET A 138 -22.29 -16.05 -18.00
CA MET A 138 -22.59 -15.47 -16.69
C MET A 138 -23.92 -15.95 -16.11
N ALA A 139 -24.89 -16.33 -16.96
CA ALA A 139 -26.15 -16.93 -16.52
C ALA A 139 -25.98 -18.25 -15.71
N PHE A 140 -24.85 -18.95 -15.86
CA PHE A 140 -24.56 -20.12 -15.02
C PHE A 140 -24.23 -19.71 -13.58
N PHE A 141 -23.53 -18.59 -13.41
CA PHE A 141 -23.00 -18.13 -12.12
C PHE A 141 -23.92 -17.16 -11.38
N SER A 142 -24.67 -16.32 -12.11
CA SER A 142 -25.65 -15.40 -11.56
C SER A 142 -26.99 -15.54 -12.29
N ARG A 143 -28.09 -15.35 -11.56
CA ARG A 143 -29.45 -15.29 -12.14
C ARG A 143 -29.86 -13.87 -12.52
N ASP A 144 -29.06 -12.89 -12.12
CA ASP A 144 -29.38 -11.48 -12.20
C ASP A 144 -28.13 -10.72 -12.64
N PHE A 145 -28.03 -10.47 -13.94
CA PHE A 145 -26.85 -9.95 -14.61
C PHE A 145 -27.19 -8.73 -15.45
N ARG A 146 -26.47 -7.62 -15.23
CA ARG A 146 -26.62 -6.37 -15.99
C ARG A 146 -25.34 -6.00 -16.71
N LEU A 147 -25.49 -5.45 -17.92
CA LEU A 147 -24.41 -5.01 -18.78
C LEU A 147 -24.53 -3.50 -19.04
N GLY A 148 -23.41 -2.80 -19.00
CA GLY A 148 -23.31 -1.40 -19.40
C GLY A 148 -22.09 -1.17 -20.27
N PHE A 149 -22.04 -0.03 -20.96
CA PHE A 149 -20.97 0.28 -21.91
C PHE A 149 -20.55 1.75 -21.83
N GLY A 150 -19.26 2.00 -21.95
CA GLY A 150 -18.64 3.32 -22.04
C GLY A 150 -17.37 3.28 -22.87
N SER A 151 -17.08 4.39 -23.54
CA SER A 151 -15.92 4.55 -24.40
C SER A 151 -14.99 5.64 -23.90
N TYR A 152 -13.70 5.48 -24.12
CA TYR A 152 -12.70 6.51 -23.85
C TYR A 152 -11.60 6.52 -24.90
N VAL A 153 -10.94 7.68 -25.02
CA VAL A 153 -9.70 7.86 -25.78
C VAL A 153 -8.77 8.66 -24.88
N ASP A 154 -8.75 9.98 -25.01
CA ASP A 154 -7.93 10.85 -24.17
C ASP A 154 -8.46 12.30 -24.15
N LYS A 155 -7.80 13.16 -23.36
CA LYS A 155 -8.14 14.57 -23.21
C LYS A 155 -8.10 15.28 -24.56
N THR A 156 -9.15 16.05 -24.85
CA THR A 156 -9.35 16.70 -26.15
C THR A 156 -8.59 18.04 -26.27
N VAL A 157 -7.33 18.06 -25.85
CA VAL A 157 -6.45 19.23 -25.89
C VAL A 157 -5.06 18.84 -26.41
N SER A 158 -4.32 19.80 -26.95
CA SER A 158 -2.91 19.60 -27.29
C SER A 158 -2.08 19.38 -26.02
N PRO A 159 -1.10 18.45 -25.98
CA PRO A 159 -0.56 17.70 -27.12
C PRO A 159 -1.21 16.33 -27.42
N TYR A 160 -2.21 15.89 -26.67
CA TYR A 160 -2.83 14.56 -26.81
C TYR A 160 -3.53 14.36 -28.16
N ILE A 161 -4.13 15.43 -28.69
CA ILE A 161 -4.80 15.42 -29.99
C ILE A 161 -4.19 16.44 -30.95
N SER A 162 -4.38 16.23 -32.25
CA SER A 162 -4.07 17.25 -33.23
C SER A 162 -5.15 18.34 -33.23
N ILE A 163 -4.73 19.59 -33.04
CA ILE A 163 -5.57 20.78 -33.14
C ILE A 163 -5.58 21.38 -34.55
N HIS A 164 -5.05 20.67 -35.54
CA HIS A 164 -5.15 21.10 -36.94
C HIS A 164 -6.63 21.06 -37.38
N PRO A 165 -7.18 22.10 -38.05
CA PRO A 165 -8.61 22.18 -38.36
C PRO A 165 -9.20 20.95 -39.06
N GLU A 166 -8.44 20.34 -39.97
CA GLU A 166 -8.86 19.12 -40.69
C GLU A 166 -8.89 17.87 -39.78
N ARG A 167 -8.06 17.84 -38.72
CA ARG A 167 -7.91 16.68 -37.82
C ARG A 167 -8.77 16.77 -36.56
N ILE A 168 -9.23 17.97 -36.18
CA ILE A 168 -10.12 18.17 -35.02
C ILE A 168 -11.41 17.34 -35.13
N HIS A 169 -11.98 17.25 -36.34
CA HIS A 169 -13.21 16.50 -36.58
C HIS A 169 -12.97 15.02 -36.88
N ASN A 170 -11.79 14.68 -37.41
CA ASN A 170 -11.39 13.31 -37.73
C ASN A 170 -9.88 13.17 -37.55
N GLN A 171 -9.45 12.62 -36.42
CA GLN A 171 -8.02 12.42 -36.12
C GLN A 171 -7.34 11.38 -37.02
N CYS A 172 -8.14 10.59 -37.73
CA CYS A 172 -7.73 9.48 -38.58
C CYS A 172 -7.68 9.86 -40.07
N SER A 173 -7.80 11.16 -40.40
CA SER A 173 -7.80 11.69 -41.77
C SER A 173 -6.60 11.23 -42.60
N ASP A 174 -5.41 11.17 -41.98
CA ASP A 174 -4.14 10.81 -42.64
C ASP A 174 -4.14 9.34 -43.14
N TYR A 175 -5.04 8.51 -42.60
CA TYR A 175 -5.17 7.09 -42.94
C TYR A 175 -6.40 6.81 -43.83
N ASN A 176 -7.10 7.85 -44.32
CA ASN A 176 -8.37 7.74 -45.06
C ASN A 176 -9.46 6.92 -44.32
N LEU A 177 -9.46 6.99 -42.98
CA LEU A 177 -10.46 6.34 -42.13
C LEU A 177 -11.43 7.39 -41.58
N ASP A 178 -12.72 7.08 -41.57
CA ASP A 178 -13.76 7.88 -40.91
C ASP A 178 -13.85 7.47 -39.43
N CYS A 179 -13.39 8.34 -38.52
CA CYS A 179 -13.41 8.09 -37.09
C CYS A 179 -14.15 9.21 -36.35
N MET A 180 -14.65 8.91 -35.14
CA MET A 180 -15.33 9.91 -34.32
C MET A 180 -14.38 11.02 -33.91
N PRO A 181 -14.90 12.22 -33.60
CA PRO A 181 -14.11 13.25 -32.93
C PRO A 181 -13.50 12.70 -31.62
N PRO A 182 -12.30 13.16 -31.26
CA PRO A 182 -11.65 12.75 -30.03
C PRO A 182 -12.51 13.14 -28.82
N HIS A 183 -12.50 12.30 -27.79
CA HIS A 183 -13.22 12.51 -26.54
C HIS A 183 -12.48 11.87 -25.38
N GLY A 184 -12.60 12.46 -24.18
CA GLY A 184 -12.04 11.89 -22.97
C GLY A 184 -12.78 10.63 -22.55
N TYR A 185 -14.00 10.78 -22.03
CA TYR A 185 -14.88 9.68 -21.64
C TYR A 185 -16.32 9.97 -22.03
N ILE A 186 -16.99 8.95 -22.58
CA ILE A 186 -18.42 8.96 -22.89
C ILE A 186 -19.07 7.74 -22.25
N HIS A 187 -20.05 7.99 -21.40
CA HIS A 187 -21.00 6.97 -20.97
C HIS A 187 -21.98 6.69 -22.12
N VAL A 188 -22.10 5.44 -22.57
CA VAL A 188 -22.92 5.12 -23.74
C VAL A 188 -24.22 4.44 -23.34
N LEU A 189 -24.12 3.44 -22.46
CA LEU A 189 -25.24 2.61 -22.03
C LEU A 189 -25.18 2.37 -20.53
N SER A 190 -26.24 2.78 -19.82
CA SER A 190 -26.48 2.46 -18.41
C SER A 190 -26.69 0.96 -18.23
N LEU A 191 -26.38 0.45 -17.05
CA LEU A 191 -26.53 -0.96 -16.70
C LEU A 191 -27.96 -1.45 -16.94
N THR A 192 -28.11 -2.40 -17.86
CA THR A 192 -29.40 -2.95 -18.30
C THR A 192 -29.34 -4.46 -18.40
N GLU A 193 -30.49 -5.12 -18.26
CA GLU A 193 -30.66 -6.56 -18.49
C GLU A 193 -30.89 -6.85 -19.99
N ASN A 194 -31.13 -5.82 -20.80
CA ASN A 194 -31.42 -5.94 -22.22
C ASN A 194 -30.14 -6.09 -23.06
N ILE A 195 -29.75 -7.33 -23.33
CA ILE A 195 -28.57 -7.67 -24.14
C ILE A 195 -28.64 -7.05 -25.55
N THR A 196 -29.83 -6.98 -26.15
CA THR A 196 -29.99 -6.40 -27.49
C THR A 196 -29.70 -4.89 -27.51
N GLU A 197 -29.95 -4.20 -26.40
CA GLU A 197 -29.58 -2.80 -26.25
C GLU A 197 -28.06 -2.62 -26.15
N PHE A 198 -27.39 -3.52 -25.42
CA PHE A 198 -25.93 -3.59 -25.36
C PHE A 198 -25.31 -3.84 -26.74
N GLU A 199 -25.77 -4.85 -27.48
CA GLU A 199 -25.30 -5.14 -28.83
C GLU A 199 -25.49 -3.92 -29.76
N ARG A 200 -26.62 -3.22 -29.66
CA ARG A 200 -26.88 -2.02 -30.45
C ARG A 200 -25.95 -0.87 -30.06
N ALA A 201 -25.66 -0.70 -28.77
CA ALA A 201 -24.78 0.35 -28.26
C ALA A 201 -23.32 0.13 -28.73
N VAL A 202 -22.83 -1.10 -28.67
CA VAL A 202 -21.49 -1.49 -29.14
C VAL A 202 -21.39 -1.40 -30.66
N HIS A 203 -22.37 -1.89 -31.42
CA HIS A 203 -22.37 -1.82 -32.88
C HIS A 203 -22.37 -0.38 -33.43
N ARG A 204 -22.93 0.58 -32.69
CA ARG A 204 -22.92 1.99 -33.08
C ARG A 204 -21.60 2.70 -32.79
N GLN A 205 -20.70 2.09 -32.03
CA GLN A 205 -19.40 2.69 -31.75
C GLN A 205 -18.53 2.67 -33.00
N LYS A 206 -17.86 3.80 -33.22
CA LYS A 206 -16.78 3.93 -34.17
C LYS A 206 -15.49 4.19 -33.41
N ILE A 207 -14.36 3.83 -34.02
CA ILE A 207 -13.05 4.24 -33.52
C ILE A 207 -12.94 5.76 -33.51
N SER A 208 -11.97 6.25 -32.76
CA SER A 208 -11.51 7.62 -32.68
C SER A 208 -9.97 7.62 -32.73
N GLY A 209 -9.34 8.77 -32.61
CA GLY A 209 -7.88 8.86 -32.58
C GLY A 209 -7.34 9.91 -31.62
N ASN A 210 -6.09 9.70 -31.23
CA ASN A 210 -5.20 10.57 -30.48
C ASN A 210 -3.82 10.57 -31.18
N ILE A 211 -2.88 11.34 -30.65
CA ILE A 211 -1.54 11.53 -31.23
C ILE A 211 -0.47 10.80 -30.45
N ASP A 212 -0.50 10.92 -29.12
CA ASP A 212 0.42 10.22 -28.25
C ASP A 212 -0.05 8.79 -27.96
N THR A 213 0.73 8.07 -27.17
CA THR A 213 0.54 6.63 -26.96
C THR A 213 -0.25 6.29 -25.69
N PRO A 214 -0.04 6.95 -24.53
CA PRO A 214 -0.88 6.71 -23.39
C PRO A 214 -2.28 7.28 -23.60
N GLU A 215 -3.28 6.69 -22.93
CA GLU A 215 -4.69 7.05 -23.07
C GLU A 215 -5.27 7.59 -21.77
N GLY A 216 -6.45 8.21 -21.83
CA GLY A 216 -7.18 8.76 -20.70
C GLY A 216 -7.97 7.74 -19.87
N GLY A 217 -7.51 6.48 -19.80
CA GLY A 217 -8.26 5.38 -19.18
C GLY A 217 -8.63 5.61 -17.71
N PHE A 218 -7.73 6.21 -16.92
CA PHE A 218 -8.00 6.47 -15.50
C PHE A 218 -9.02 7.59 -15.25
N ASP A 219 -9.16 8.58 -16.14
CA ASP A 219 -10.27 9.55 -16.09
C ASP A 219 -11.61 8.82 -16.25
N ALA A 220 -11.68 7.93 -17.24
CA ALA A 220 -12.86 7.16 -17.54
C ALA A 220 -13.23 6.19 -16.41
N MET A 221 -12.23 5.51 -15.82
CA MET A 221 -12.43 4.64 -14.66
C MET A 221 -12.98 5.40 -13.46
N LEU A 222 -12.40 6.56 -13.15
CA LEU A 222 -12.86 7.37 -12.03
C LEU A 222 -14.31 7.82 -12.24
N GLN A 223 -14.64 8.34 -13.42
CA GLN A 223 -16.01 8.78 -13.72
C GLN A 223 -17.02 7.62 -13.68
N ALA A 224 -16.67 6.45 -14.22
CA ALA A 224 -17.50 5.25 -14.12
C ALA A 224 -17.69 4.80 -12.66
N ALA A 225 -16.72 5.06 -11.78
CA ALA A 225 -16.82 4.72 -10.37
C ALA A 225 -17.71 5.66 -9.57
N VAL A 226 -17.54 6.98 -9.76
CA VAL A 226 -18.20 8.00 -8.92
C VAL A 226 -19.57 8.44 -9.44
N CYS A 227 -19.87 8.23 -10.72
CA CYS A 227 -21.15 8.60 -11.32
C CYS A 227 -22.22 7.50 -11.16
N GLU A 228 -22.41 6.99 -9.94
CA GLU A 228 -23.26 5.82 -9.65
C GLU A 228 -24.66 5.88 -10.28
N SER A 229 -25.32 7.03 -10.22
CA SER A 229 -26.67 7.22 -10.76
C SER A 229 -26.73 7.21 -12.28
N HIS A 230 -25.68 7.67 -12.97
CA HIS A 230 -25.64 7.68 -14.43
C HIS A 230 -25.33 6.28 -14.97
N ILE A 231 -24.39 5.59 -14.34
CA ILE A 231 -24.00 4.23 -14.72
C ILE A 231 -25.09 3.23 -14.34
N GLY A 232 -25.74 3.41 -13.18
CA GLY A 232 -26.82 2.56 -12.68
C GLY A 232 -26.35 1.42 -11.78
N TRP A 233 -25.26 1.60 -11.02
CA TRP A 233 -24.72 0.57 -10.13
C TRP A 233 -25.71 0.20 -9.02
N ARG A 234 -26.01 -1.09 -8.87
CA ARG A 234 -26.84 -1.58 -7.76
C ARG A 234 -26.02 -1.69 -6.48
N LYS A 235 -26.68 -1.52 -5.33
CA LYS A 235 -26.00 -1.56 -4.02
C LYS A 235 -25.74 -3.00 -3.56
N GLU A 236 -26.62 -3.91 -3.98
CA GLU A 236 -26.65 -5.33 -3.62
C GLU A 236 -25.88 -6.23 -4.61
N ALA A 237 -25.43 -5.68 -5.75
CA ALA A 237 -24.73 -6.44 -6.78
C ALA A 237 -23.20 -6.39 -6.62
N LYS A 238 -22.52 -7.43 -7.11
CA LYS A 238 -21.07 -7.39 -7.35
C LYS A 238 -20.81 -6.50 -8.57
N ARG A 239 -20.14 -5.36 -8.34
CA ARG A 239 -19.82 -4.36 -9.35
C ARG A 239 -18.47 -4.70 -10.00
N LEU A 240 -18.48 -5.01 -11.30
CA LEU A 240 -17.32 -5.33 -12.11
C LEU A 240 -17.10 -4.25 -13.18
N LEU A 241 -15.93 -3.62 -13.17
CA LEU A 241 -15.50 -2.67 -14.19
C LEU A 241 -14.46 -3.34 -15.09
N LEU A 242 -14.84 -3.66 -16.32
CA LEU A 242 -13.95 -4.29 -17.29
C LEU A 242 -13.29 -3.22 -18.15
N VAL A 243 -11.99 -2.99 -17.94
CA VAL A 243 -11.20 -2.01 -18.68
C VAL A 243 -10.48 -2.72 -19.81
N MET A 244 -10.81 -2.38 -21.06
CA MET A 244 -10.19 -2.95 -22.25
C MET A 244 -9.32 -1.91 -22.94
N THR A 245 -8.05 -2.25 -23.23
CA THR A 245 -7.09 -1.38 -23.94
C THR A 245 -5.90 -2.17 -24.44
N ASP A 246 -5.17 -1.62 -25.40
CA ASP A 246 -3.86 -2.10 -25.84
C ASP A 246 -2.71 -1.13 -25.49
N GLN A 247 -3.01 -0.03 -24.78
CA GLN A 247 -2.04 0.99 -24.36
C GLN A 247 -2.03 1.25 -22.85
N THR A 248 -1.02 1.98 -22.39
CA THR A 248 -0.91 2.46 -21.00
C THR A 248 -1.88 3.63 -20.75
N SER A 249 -2.26 3.87 -19.50
CA SER A 249 -3.02 5.08 -19.14
C SER A 249 -2.10 6.21 -18.69
N HIS A 250 -2.46 7.45 -18.99
CA HIS A 250 -1.88 8.63 -18.37
C HIS A 250 -2.07 8.63 -16.84
N LEU A 251 -1.10 9.24 -16.15
CA LEU A 251 -1.09 9.41 -14.70
C LEU A 251 -1.34 10.87 -14.32
N ALA A 252 -1.67 11.11 -13.05
CA ALA A 252 -1.70 12.46 -12.50
C ALA A 252 -0.38 13.20 -12.79
N LEU A 253 -0.47 14.50 -13.03
CA LEU A 253 0.60 15.41 -13.48
C LEU A 253 1.02 15.31 -14.96
N ASP A 254 0.62 14.28 -15.72
CA ASP A 254 0.88 14.23 -17.17
C ASP A 254 0.16 15.38 -17.91
N SER A 255 -1.04 15.71 -17.44
CA SER A 255 -1.90 16.80 -17.91
C SER A 255 -1.27 18.19 -17.82
N LYS A 256 -0.19 18.34 -17.05
CA LYS A 256 0.60 19.57 -16.99
C LYS A 256 1.18 19.96 -18.36
N LEU A 257 1.49 18.97 -19.21
CA LEU A 257 1.96 19.21 -20.58
C LEU A 257 0.91 19.93 -21.45
N ALA A 258 -0.37 19.71 -21.16
CA ALA A 258 -1.49 20.39 -21.82
C ALA A 258 -1.93 21.69 -21.11
N GLY A 259 -1.17 22.16 -20.12
CA GLY A 259 -1.52 23.35 -19.33
C GLY A 259 -2.65 23.12 -18.31
N ILE A 260 -3.04 21.87 -18.06
CA ILE A 260 -4.03 21.51 -17.05
C ILE A 260 -3.31 21.23 -15.74
N VAL A 261 -3.56 22.09 -14.75
CA VAL A 261 -2.88 22.06 -13.44
C VAL A 261 -3.87 22.02 -12.26
N VAL A 262 -5.16 21.86 -12.55
CA VAL A 262 -6.20 21.74 -11.52
C VAL A 262 -6.32 20.26 -11.15
N PRO A 263 -5.95 19.86 -9.92
CA PRO A 263 -6.03 18.46 -9.50
C PRO A 263 -7.44 17.90 -9.69
N ASN A 264 -7.53 16.61 -9.95
CA ASN A 264 -8.80 15.92 -10.02
C ASN A 264 -9.50 15.96 -8.65
N ASP A 265 -10.79 16.29 -8.62
CA ASP A 265 -11.56 16.45 -7.38
C ASP A 265 -12.24 15.15 -6.90
N GLY A 266 -12.19 14.08 -7.70
CA GLY A 266 -12.79 12.79 -7.37
C GLY A 266 -14.32 12.77 -7.41
N ASN A 267 -14.96 13.75 -8.06
CA ASN A 267 -16.41 13.86 -8.16
C ASN A 267 -16.93 13.50 -9.56
N CYS A 268 -18.25 13.28 -9.65
CA CYS A 268 -18.93 13.02 -10.92
C CYS A 268 -19.11 14.32 -11.73
N HIS A 269 -18.65 14.32 -12.99
CA HIS A 269 -18.77 15.43 -13.92
C HIS A 269 -19.28 14.98 -15.30
N LEU A 270 -20.20 14.03 -15.33
CA LEU A 270 -20.94 13.69 -16.55
C LEU A 270 -22.04 14.71 -16.81
N ARG A 271 -22.10 15.24 -18.03
CA ARG A 271 -23.26 15.98 -18.54
C ARG A 271 -23.60 15.47 -19.93
N ASN A 272 -24.88 15.14 -20.16
CA ASN A 272 -25.32 14.48 -21.40
C ASN A 272 -24.44 13.27 -21.74
N ASN A 273 -24.08 12.50 -20.70
CA ASN A 273 -23.21 11.33 -20.75
C ASN A 273 -21.75 11.57 -21.18
N VAL A 274 -21.28 12.83 -21.28
CA VAL A 274 -19.89 13.15 -21.62
C VAL A 274 -19.17 13.74 -20.41
N TYR A 275 -17.91 13.36 -20.21
CA TYR A 275 -17.05 13.92 -19.17
C TYR A 275 -16.60 15.35 -19.52
N VAL A 276 -17.24 16.35 -18.91
CA VAL A 276 -17.04 17.76 -19.29
C VAL A 276 -15.78 18.39 -18.69
N LYS A 277 -15.16 17.76 -17.68
CA LYS A 277 -13.95 18.28 -17.03
C LYS A 277 -12.65 17.75 -17.62
N SER A 278 -12.72 16.90 -18.66
CA SER A 278 -11.56 16.30 -19.34
C SER A 278 -10.47 17.32 -19.72
N THR A 279 -10.85 18.52 -20.17
CA THR A 279 -9.95 19.58 -20.62
C THR A 279 -9.53 20.58 -19.52
N THR A 280 -10.01 20.39 -18.28
CA THR A 280 -9.80 21.35 -17.19
C THR A 280 -9.26 20.75 -15.91
N MET A 281 -9.38 19.43 -15.71
CA MET A 281 -8.89 18.71 -14.53
C MET A 281 -7.82 17.69 -14.91
N GLU A 282 -6.85 17.49 -14.04
CA GLU A 282 -5.81 16.48 -14.19
C GLU A 282 -6.39 15.05 -14.23
N HIS A 283 -5.61 14.10 -14.72
CA HIS A 283 -5.90 12.69 -14.51
C HIS A 283 -5.89 12.37 -13.00
N PRO A 284 -6.69 11.42 -12.52
CA PRO A 284 -6.68 11.05 -11.11
C PRO A 284 -5.35 10.38 -10.73
N SER A 285 -4.95 10.59 -9.47
CA SER A 285 -3.85 9.81 -8.90
C SER A 285 -4.29 8.37 -8.64
N LEU A 286 -3.34 7.43 -8.63
CA LEU A 286 -3.64 6.03 -8.29
C LEU A 286 -4.26 5.88 -6.90
N GLY A 287 -3.82 6.69 -5.92
CA GLY A 287 -4.39 6.70 -4.58
C GLY A 287 -5.84 7.16 -4.54
N GLN A 288 -6.16 8.25 -5.26
CA GLN A 288 -7.54 8.74 -5.37
C GLN A 288 -8.45 7.75 -6.12
N LEU A 289 -7.94 7.13 -7.18
CA LEU A 289 -8.66 6.09 -7.91
C LEU A 289 -8.92 4.87 -7.02
N SER A 290 -7.89 4.41 -6.28
CA SER A 290 -8.03 3.33 -5.31
C SER A 290 -9.11 3.63 -4.27
N GLU A 291 -9.09 4.81 -3.68
CA GLU A 291 -10.08 5.26 -2.69
C GLU A 291 -11.50 5.19 -3.28
N LYS A 292 -11.72 5.76 -4.47
CA LYS A 292 -13.06 5.76 -5.09
C LYS A 292 -13.53 4.40 -5.57
N LEU A 293 -12.65 3.51 -5.99
CA LEU A 293 -13.04 2.13 -6.31
C LEU A 293 -13.49 1.37 -5.05
N ILE A 294 -12.80 1.57 -3.93
CA ILE A 294 -13.12 0.96 -2.64
C ILE A 294 -14.42 1.53 -2.07
N ASP A 295 -14.55 2.86 -2.01
CA ASP A 295 -15.74 3.57 -1.52
C ASP A 295 -17.01 3.07 -2.22
N ASN A 296 -16.91 2.90 -3.55
CA ASN A 296 -18.02 2.48 -4.41
C ASN A 296 -18.10 0.96 -4.62
N ASN A 297 -17.32 0.14 -3.91
CA ASN A 297 -17.34 -1.33 -4.01
C ASN A 297 -17.14 -1.89 -5.44
N ILE A 298 -16.30 -1.25 -6.26
CA ILE A 298 -16.06 -1.63 -7.65
C ILE A 298 -14.78 -2.46 -7.77
N ASN A 299 -14.89 -3.62 -8.41
CA ASN A 299 -13.75 -4.48 -8.70
C ASN A 299 -13.37 -4.32 -10.17
N VAL A 300 -12.09 -4.07 -10.44
CA VAL A 300 -11.61 -3.76 -11.80
C VAL A 300 -10.95 -4.98 -12.42
N ILE A 301 -11.27 -5.23 -13.68
CA ILE A 301 -10.63 -6.24 -14.51
C ILE A 301 -9.91 -5.49 -15.63
N PHE A 302 -8.58 -5.43 -15.57
CA PHE A 302 -7.75 -4.93 -16.66
C PHE A 302 -7.57 -6.03 -17.70
N ALA A 303 -8.23 -5.88 -18.84
CA ALA A 303 -8.15 -6.76 -20.00
C ALA A 303 -7.26 -6.09 -21.06
N VAL A 304 -5.96 -6.36 -20.99
CA VAL A 304 -4.94 -5.56 -21.69
C VAL A 304 -4.27 -6.37 -22.78
N GLN A 305 -4.16 -5.82 -23.98
CA GLN A 305 -3.51 -6.51 -25.10
C GLN A 305 -2.00 -6.24 -25.12
N GLY A 306 -1.21 -7.26 -25.44
CA GLY A 306 0.21 -7.11 -25.76
C GLY A 306 1.09 -6.75 -24.56
N LYS A 307 2.22 -6.09 -24.83
CA LYS A 307 3.30 -5.90 -23.85
C LYS A 307 2.92 -5.00 -22.67
N GLN A 308 1.91 -4.15 -22.86
CA GLN A 308 1.38 -3.22 -21.88
C GLN A 308 0.72 -3.93 -20.70
N PHE A 309 0.35 -5.21 -20.85
CA PHE A 309 -0.17 -6.04 -19.75
C PHE A 309 0.70 -5.98 -18.48
N HIS A 310 2.03 -6.03 -18.62
CA HIS A 310 2.94 -5.99 -17.48
C HIS A 310 2.84 -4.68 -16.69
N TRP A 311 2.60 -3.56 -17.38
CA TRP A 311 2.43 -2.26 -16.71
C TRP A 311 1.22 -2.27 -15.78
N TYR A 312 0.07 -2.77 -16.23
CA TYR A 312 -1.12 -2.90 -15.38
C TYR A 312 -0.94 -3.93 -14.26
N LYS A 313 -0.17 -5.00 -14.50
CA LYS A 313 0.18 -5.99 -13.48
C LYS A 313 0.97 -5.37 -12.32
N ASP A 314 1.87 -4.45 -12.62
CA ASP A 314 2.68 -3.73 -11.62
C ASP A 314 1.85 -2.75 -10.78
N LEU A 315 0.66 -2.33 -11.27
CA LEU A 315 -0.26 -1.46 -10.55
C LEU A 315 -1.16 -2.19 -9.55
N LEU A 316 -1.35 -3.50 -9.69
CA LEU A 316 -2.27 -4.28 -8.84
C LEU A 316 -2.04 -4.11 -7.33
N PRO A 317 -0.78 -4.06 -6.80
CA PRO A 317 -0.56 -3.84 -5.38
C PRO A 317 -1.05 -2.48 -4.86
N LEU A 318 -1.20 -1.49 -5.75
CA LEU A 318 -1.64 -0.13 -5.44
C LEU A 318 -3.16 0.04 -5.58
N LEU A 319 -3.84 -0.91 -6.22
CA LEU A 319 -5.28 -0.88 -6.50
C LEU A 319 -5.92 -2.17 -5.95
N PRO A 320 -6.32 -2.22 -4.67
CA PRO A 320 -6.99 -3.37 -4.09
C PRO A 320 -8.30 -3.70 -4.82
N GLY A 321 -8.60 -4.99 -4.97
CA GLY A 321 -9.81 -5.43 -5.70
C GLY A 321 -9.66 -5.40 -7.23
N THR A 322 -8.44 -5.27 -7.74
CA THR A 322 -8.17 -5.30 -9.18
C THR A 322 -7.47 -6.59 -9.63
N ILE A 323 -7.75 -7.00 -10.86
CA ILE A 323 -7.16 -8.17 -11.52
C ILE A 323 -6.72 -7.72 -12.91
N ALA A 324 -5.56 -8.17 -13.36
CA ALA A 324 -5.12 -7.99 -14.75
C ALA A 324 -5.07 -9.33 -15.46
N GLY A 325 -5.54 -9.37 -16.71
CA GLY A 325 -5.38 -10.48 -17.64
C GLY A 325 -5.00 -9.98 -19.03
N GLU A 326 -4.16 -10.75 -19.71
CA GLU A 326 -3.75 -10.46 -21.09
C GLU A 326 -4.86 -10.90 -22.06
N ILE A 327 -5.28 -10.01 -22.97
CA ILE A 327 -6.21 -10.37 -24.03
C ILE A 327 -5.48 -10.75 -25.31
N GLU A 328 -5.92 -11.86 -25.90
CA GLU A 328 -5.47 -12.28 -27.22
C GLU A 328 -6.04 -11.38 -28.31
N SER A 329 -5.46 -11.45 -29.51
CA SER A 329 -5.97 -10.70 -30.67
C SER A 329 -7.47 -10.96 -30.85
N LYS A 330 -8.26 -9.91 -31.11
CA LYS A 330 -9.72 -9.98 -31.27
C LYS A 330 -10.47 -10.39 -30.00
N ALA A 331 -9.87 -10.26 -28.82
CA ALA A 331 -10.50 -10.54 -27.53
C ALA A 331 -11.07 -11.97 -27.39
N ALA A 332 -10.43 -12.96 -28.02
CA ALA A 332 -10.93 -14.34 -28.09
C ALA A 332 -11.09 -14.99 -26.70
N ASN A 333 -10.19 -14.69 -25.77
CA ASN A 333 -10.17 -15.22 -24.40
C ASN A 333 -10.91 -14.35 -23.37
N LEU A 334 -11.48 -13.20 -23.77
CA LEU A 334 -12.09 -12.23 -22.84
C LEU A 334 -13.15 -12.85 -21.95
N ASN A 335 -13.97 -13.75 -22.52
CA ASN A 335 -15.04 -14.40 -21.78
C ASN A 335 -14.53 -15.26 -20.63
N ASN A 336 -13.43 -15.98 -20.84
CA ASN A 336 -12.85 -16.83 -19.81
C ASN A 336 -12.19 -15.97 -18.73
N LEU A 337 -11.48 -14.91 -19.15
CA LEU A 337 -10.86 -13.94 -18.26
C LEU A 337 -11.87 -13.31 -17.30
N VAL A 338 -13.04 -12.86 -17.80
CA VAL A 338 -14.08 -12.27 -16.94
C VAL A 338 -14.68 -13.30 -15.99
N VAL A 339 -14.93 -14.53 -16.47
CA VAL A 339 -15.48 -15.61 -15.62
C VAL A 339 -14.50 -16.01 -14.52
N GLU A 340 -13.21 -16.17 -14.85
CA GLU A 340 -12.16 -16.50 -13.88
C GLU A 340 -11.96 -15.37 -12.86
N ALA A 341 -11.97 -14.11 -13.31
CA ALA A 341 -11.91 -12.96 -12.43
C ALA A 341 -13.11 -12.90 -11.48
N TYR A 342 -14.31 -13.17 -11.97
CA TYR A 342 -15.51 -13.26 -11.14
C TYR A 342 -15.45 -14.40 -10.13
N GLN A 343 -15.01 -15.60 -10.55
CA GLN A 343 -14.83 -16.76 -9.66
C GLN A 343 -13.80 -16.50 -8.57
N LYS A 344 -12.70 -15.81 -8.92
CA LYS A 344 -11.71 -15.39 -7.94
C LYS A 344 -12.29 -14.37 -6.96
N LEU A 345 -13.07 -13.40 -7.45
CA LEU A 345 -13.71 -12.39 -6.61
C LEU A 345 -14.67 -13.01 -5.59
N ILE A 346 -15.51 -13.96 -6.01
CA ILE A 346 -16.47 -14.61 -5.09
C ILE A 346 -15.80 -15.60 -4.13
N SER A 347 -14.56 -16.02 -4.40
CA SER A 347 -13.82 -16.93 -3.54
C SER A 347 -12.88 -16.22 -2.56
N GLU A 348 -12.77 -14.88 -2.65
CA GLU A 348 -12.02 -14.06 -1.71
C GLU A 348 -12.96 -13.33 -0.74
N VAL A 349 -12.71 -13.48 0.57
CA VAL A 349 -13.43 -12.76 1.62
C VAL A 349 -12.42 -11.94 2.41
N LYS A 350 -12.51 -10.61 2.28
CA LYS A 350 -11.64 -9.63 2.94
C LYS A 350 -12.49 -8.61 3.68
N VAL A 351 -11.93 -7.98 4.71
CA VAL A 351 -12.61 -6.95 5.49
C VAL A 351 -11.75 -5.70 5.57
N GLN A 352 -12.41 -4.55 5.60
CA GLN A 352 -11.81 -3.25 5.78
C GLN A 352 -12.49 -2.55 6.97
N VAL A 353 -11.70 -1.81 7.74
CA VAL A 353 -12.20 -0.98 8.83
C VAL A 353 -12.32 0.46 8.31
N GLU A 354 -13.54 0.96 8.22
CA GLU A 354 -13.88 2.34 7.89
C GLU A 354 -14.12 3.13 9.20
N SER A 355 -13.55 4.34 9.28
CA SER A 355 -13.58 5.24 10.45
C SER A 355 -12.56 4.92 11.58
N LYS A 356 -11.59 5.83 11.75
CA LYS A 356 -10.61 5.81 12.84
C LYS A 356 -11.14 6.64 14.01
N VAL A 357 -11.61 5.98 15.07
CA VAL A 357 -11.87 6.66 16.35
C VAL A 357 -10.52 7.04 16.97
N PRO A 358 -10.24 8.32 17.27
CA PRO A 358 -8.95 8.72 17.83
C PRO A 358 -8.63 7.96 19.13
N GLY A 359 -7.42 7.40 19.22
CA GLY A 359 -6.97 6.62 20.38
C GLY A 359 -7.46 5.17 20.44
N VAL A 360 -8.19 4.70 19.42
CA VAL A 360 -8.67 3.32 19.29
C VAL A 360 -8.02 2.64 18.09
N TYR A 361 -7.55 1.41 18.28
CA TYR A 361 -6.92 0.60 17.24
C TYR A 361 -7.68 -0.71 17.04
N PHE A 362 -7.68 -1.18 15.79
CA PHE A 362 -8.31 -2.44 15.39
C PHE A 362 -7.25 -3.40 14.92
N ASN A 363 -7.20 -4.58 15.53
CA ASN A 363 -6.45 -5.72 15.05
C ASN A 363 -7.41 -6.81 14.59
N VAL A 364 -7.28 -7.24 13.34
CA VAL A 364 -8.16 -8.22 12.72
C VAL A 364 -7.36 -9.46 12.39
N THR A 365 -7.88 -10.63 12.75
CA THR A 365 -7.32 -11.92 12.38
C THR A 365 -8.38 -12.74 11.66
N ALA A 366 -8.12 -13.11 10.41
CA ALA A 366 -8.99 -13.99 9.64
C ALA A 366 -8.72 -15.46 10.01
N ILE A 367 -9.78 -16.22 10.20
CA ILE A 367 -9.78 -17.66 10.45
C ILE A 367 -10.54 -18.30 9.28
N CYS A 368 -9.77 -18.92 8.39
CA CYS A 368 -10.28 -19.46 7.14
C CYS A 368 -10.86 -20.88 7.32
N PRO A 369 -11.68 -21.36 6.37
CA PRO A 369 -12.32 -22.68 6.46
C PRO A 369 -11.32 -23.85 6.52
N ASP A 370 -10.12 -23.67 5.99
CA ASP A 370 -8.99 -24.61 6.06
C ASP A 370 -8.29 -24.64 7.43
N GLY A 371 -8.73 -23.81 8.38
CA GLY A 371 -8.12 -23.64 9.70
C GLY A 371 -6.94 -22.67 9.73
N ALA A 372 -6.52 -22.11 8.59
CA ALA A 372 -5.44 -21.15 8.52
C ALA A 372 -5.82 -19.85 9.24
N ARG A 373 -4.89 -19.30 10.01
CA ARG A 373 -5.02 -17.99 10.66
C ARG A 373 -4.15 -16.98 9.91
N LYS A 374 -4.77 -15.97 9.34
CA LYS A 374 -4.09 -14.90 8.63
C LYS A 374 -4.20 -13.61 9.43
N LEU A 375 -3.05 -13.01 9.71
CA LEU A 375 -2.94 -11.77 10.46
C LEU A 375 -3.24 -10.58 9.55
N GLY A 376 -3.97 -9.60 10.09
CA GLY A 376 -4.33 -8.39 9.36
C GLY A 376 -5.51 -8.56 8.41
N MET A 377 -5.56 -7.69 7.39
CA MET A 377 -6.70 -7.57 6.47
C MET A 377 -6.57 -8.41 5.19
N GLU A 378 -5.61 -9.35 5.12
CA GLU A 378 -5.41 -10.20 3.93
C GLU A 378 -6.61 -11.11 3.62
N GLY A 379 -7.42 -11.43 4.64
CA GLY A 379 -8.64 -12.23 4.50
C GLY A 379 -8.41 -13.68 4.05
N CYS A 380 -9.47 -14.34 3.58
CA CYS A 380 -9.47 -15.73 3.15
C CYS A 380 -9.65 -15.85 1.64
N SER A 381 -9.04 -16.89 1.06
CA SER A 381 -9.06 -17.20 -0.37
C SER A 381 -9.58 -18.62 -0.58
N ASN A 382 -10.10 -18.93 -1.76
CA ASN A 382 -10.70 -20.24 -2.10
C ASN A 382 -11.92 -20.60 -1.23
N VAL A 383 -12.69 -19.58 -0.81
CA VAL A 383 -13.90 -19.74 -0.02
C VAL A 383 -15.06 -20.11 -0.94
N THR A 384 -15.88 -21.07 -0.54
CA THR A 384 -17.09 -21.47 -1.25
C THR A 384 -18.35 -20.94 -0.55
N SER A 385 -19.49 -20.96 -1.22
CA SER A 385 -20.76 -20.51 -0.63
C SER A 385 -21.29 -21.41 0.50
N SER A 386 -20.70 -22.58 0.72
CA SER A 386 -21.02 -23.43 1.88
C SER A 386 -20.18 -23.11 3.11
N ASP A 387 -19.13 -22.31 2.94
CA ASP A 387 -18.17 -22.04 4.00
C ASP A 387 -18.60 -20.83 4.84
N GLU A 388 -18.18 -20.83 6.10
CA GLU A 388 -18.28 -19.69 7.00
C GLU A 388 -16.87 -19.17 7.26
N VAL A 389 -16.64 -17.87 7.03
CA VAL A 389 -15.36 -17.23 7.33
C VAL A 389 -15.49 -16.45 8.61
N LEU A 390 -14.55 -16.66 9.52
CA LEU A 390 -14.57 -16.06 10.86
C LEU A 390 -13.45 -15.01 10.96
N PHE A 391 -13.79 -13.81 11.43
CA PHE A 391 -12.83 -12.75 11.72
C PHE A 391 -12.85 -12.47 13.22
N ASN A 392 -11.73 -12.69 13.89
CA ASN A 392 -11.53 -12.25 15.26
C ASN A 392 -11.08 -10.79 15.25
N VAL A 393 -11.93 -9.90 15.72
CA VAL A 393 -11.68 -8.46 15.78
C VAL A 393 -11.33 -8.10 17.21
N THR A 394 -10.14 -7.56 17.41
CA THR A 394 -9.66 -7.04 18.69
C THR A 394 -9.59 -5.51 18.62
N VAL A 395 -10.31 -4.85 19.51
CA VAL A 395 -10.38 -3.39 19.63
C VAL A 395 -9.62 -2.98 20.88
N THR A 396 -8.59 -2.15 20.73
CA THR A 396 -7.76 -1.66 21.83
C THR A 396 -7.88 -0.15 21.96
N MET A 397 -7.90 0.36 23.20
CA MET A 397 -7.90 1.80 23.47
C MET A 397 -6.66 2.17 24.27
N GLU A 398 -5.81 3.06 23.75
CA GLU A 398 -4.58 3.48 24.46
C GLU A 398 -4.83 4.64 25.42
N LYS A 399 -5.53 5.68 24.95
CA LYS A 399 -5.77 6.91 25.72
C LYS A 399 -7.21 7.37 25.55
N CYS A 400 -7.75 7.97 26.59
CA CYS A 400 -9.06 8.61 26.55
C CYS A 400 -8.97 9.95 25.84
N SER A 401 -9.65 10.06 24.70
CA SER A 401 -9.75 11.32 23.94
C SER A 401 -11.12 11.95 24.21
N VAL A 402 -11.17 12.95 25.09
CA VAL A 402 -12.43 13.56 25.60
C VAL A 402 -13.12 14.49 24.59
N THR A 403 -12.64 14.60 23.35
CA THR A 403 -13.10 15.65 22.42
C THR A 403 -13.83 15.08 21.21
N GLY A 404 -15.13 15.42 21.15
CA GLY A 404 -16.10 15.23 20.07
C GLY A 404 -15.60 14.62 18.76
N GLY A 405 -16.00 13.36 18.53
CA GLY A 405 -15.79 12.61 17.30
C GLY A 405 -16.90 11.58 17.11
N LYS A 406 -16.84 10.80 16.02
CA LYS A 406 -17.76 9.66 15.82
C LYS A 406 -17.41 8.57 16.84
N ASN A 407 -18.39 8.16 17.64
CA ASN A 407 -18.23 7.07 18.63
C ASN A 407 -18.44 5.68 18.01
N TYR A 408 -18.21 5.54 16.71
CA TYR A 408 -18.43 4.28 16.01
C TYR A 408 -17.41 4.05 14.89
N ALA A 409 -17.14 2.77 14.65
CA ALA A 409 -16.39 2.26 13.52
C ALA A 409 -17.26 1.31 12.69
N ILE A 410 -16.94 1.13 11.42
CA ILE A 410 -17.66 0.22 10.52
C ILE A 410 -16.66 -0.81 9.99
N ILE A 411 -16.96 -2.09 10.15
CA ILE A 411 -16.23 -3.16 9.47
C ILE A 411 -17.04 -3.58 8.25
N LYS A 412 -16.45 -3.33 7.08
CA LYS A 412 -17.05 -3.58 5.78
C LYS A 412 -16.31 -4.71 5.09
N PRO A 413 -16.99 -5.83 4.80
CA PRO A 413 -16.44 -6.86 3.94
C PRO A 413 -16.36 -6.35 2.49
N ILE A 414 -15.20 -6.51 1.85
CA ILE A 414 -14.96 -5.97 0.51
C ILE A 414 -15.90 -6.65 -0.48
N GLY A 415 -16.73 -5.83 -1.15
CA GLY A 415 -17.71 -6.30 -2.13
C GLY A 415 -19.00 -6.88 -1.53
N PHE A 416 -19.27 -6.73 -0.24
CA PHE A 416 -20.57 -7.07 0.37
C PHE A 416 -21.39 -5.79 0.62
N ASN A 417 -22.71 -5.92 0.68
CA ASN A 417 -23.64 -4.83 0.97
C ASN A 417 -23.85 -4.64 2.48
N GLU A 418 -23.91 -5.74 3.23
CA GLU A 418 -24.04 -5.75 4.68
C GLU A 418 -22.71 -5.40 5.35
N THR A 419 -22.77 -4.65 6.45
CA THR A 419 -21.62 -4.21 7.23
C THR A 419 -21.86 -4.44 8.71
N SER A 420 -20.79 -4.52 9.50
CA SER A 420 -20.88 -4.56 10.95
C SER A 420 -20.54 -3.19 11.55
N LYS A 421 -21.47 -2.60 12.29
CA LYS A 421 -21.31 -1.29 12.94
C LYS A 421 -20.94 -1.46 14.40
N ILE A 422 -19.84 -0.85 14.81
CA ILE A 422 -19.24 -1.01 16.13
C ILE A 422 -19.36 0.30 16.89
N HIS A 423 -20.23 0.32 17.89
CA HIS A 423 -20.40 1.41 18.85
C HIS A 423 -19.33 1.31 19.94
N ILE A 424 -18.52 2.35 20.10
CA ILE A 424 -17.43 2.41 21.08
C ILE A 424 -17.77 3.44 22.15
N HIS A 425 -17.97 2.95 23.37
CA HIS A 425 -18.17 3.76 24.58
C HIS A 425 -16.87 3.79 25.37
N GLN A 426 -16.34 5.00 25.58
CA GLN A 426 -15.07 5.21 26.27
C GLN A 426 -15.36 5.55 27.75
N ASN A 427 -15.03 4.63 28.65
CA ASN A 427 -15.17 4.82 30.09
C ASN A 427 -13.87 5.40 30.64
N CYS A 428 -13.84 6.73 30.72
CA CYS A 428 -12.64 7.52 31.03
C CYS A 428 -12.64 8.16 32.42
N GLY A 429 -13.79 8.20 33.09
CA GLY A 429 -13.96 8.77 34.43
C GLY A 429 -14.53 7.75 35.41
N CYS A 430 -14.46 8.07 36.70
CA CYS A 430 -15.03 7.24 37.76
C CYS A 430 -16.50 7.60 38.00
N GLU A 431 -17.34 6.63 38.34
CA GLU A 431 -18.78 6.87 38.54
C GLU A 431 -19.03 7.82 39.73
N CYS A 432 -18.13 7.81 40.73
CA CYS A 432 -18.13 8.75 41.84
C CYS A 432 -17.93 10.24 41.44
N GLU A 433 -17.38 10.54 40.26
CA GLU A 433 -17.18 11.93 39.78
C GLU A 433 -18.45 12.49 39.10
N ALA A 434 -19.28 11.62 38.50
CA ALA A 434 -20.54 12.00 37.83
C ALA A 434 -21.67 12.28 38.82
N SER A 435 -21.60 11.68 40.01
CA SER A 435 -22.62 11.74 41.06
C SER A 435 -22.46 12.99 41.95
N ARG A 436 -22.66 14.19 41.38
CA ARG A 436 -22.63 15.48 42.13
C ARG A 436 -23.70 15.63 43.23
N GLY A 437 -24.45 14.58 43.59
CA GLY A 437 -25.63 14.71 44.44
C GLY A 437 -25.96 13.58 45.43
N GLY A 438 -25.25 12.44 45.49
CA GLY A 438 -25.64 11.40 46.45
C GLY A 438 -24.73 10.18 46.55
N ALA A 439 -24.39 9.85 47.81
CA ALA A 439 -23.90 8.58 48.36
C ALA A 439 -22.46 8.09 48.07
N ALA A 440 -21.73 8.57 47.08
CA ALA A 440 -20.30 8.25 46.95
C ALA A 440 -19.51 9.49 46.50
N LYS A 441 -19.14 10.35 47.45
CA LYS A 441 -18.11 11.35 47.17
C LYS A 441 -16.82 10.56 46.90
N CYS A 442 -16.24 10.65 45.71
CA CYS A 442 -14.80 10.33 45.61
C CYS A 442 -14.13 11.12 46.73
N ALA A 443 -13.24 10.50 47.52
CA ALA A 443 -12.57 11.14 48.65
C ALA A 443 -11.62 12.27 48.18
N GLU A 444 -12.16 13.32 47.59
CA GLU A 444 -11.53 14.60 47.36
C GLU A 444 -11.71 15.43 48.62
N GLU A 445 -10.88 15.18 49.62
CA GLU A 445 -10.60 16.26 50.57
C GLU A 445 -9.55 17.18 49.94
N ALA A 446 -9.88 18.48 49.97
CA ALA A 446 -9.03 19.61 49.68
C ALA A 446 -7.62 19.44 50.28
N PRO A 447 -6.56 19.99 49.66
CA PRO A 447 -5.20 19.82 50.14
C PRO A 447 -5.04 20.46 51.52
N LEU A 448 -5.03 19.62 52.57
CA LEU A 448 -4.63 19.98 53.91
C LEU A 448 -3.16 19.62 54.08
N ASP A 449 -2.30 20.64 53.99
CA ASP A 449 -1.08 20.68 54.78
C ASP A 449 -0.88 22.13 55.23
N SER A 450 -1.50 22.47 56.36
CA SER A 450 -1.51 23.81 56.98
C SER A 450 -0.21 24.15 57.71
N THR A 451 0.94 23.69 57.19
CA THR A 451 2.27 24.09 57.68
C THR A 451 3.25 24.53 56.59
N CYS A 452 2.82 24.60 55.32
CA CYS A 452 3.58 25.27 54.27
C CYS A 452 2.75 26.40 53.65
N PRO A 453 3.23 27.65 53.63
CA PRO A 453 2.56 28.70 52.89
C PRO A 453 2.55 28.31 51.41
N GLN A 454 1.35 28.26 50.82
CA GLN A 454 1.18 28.07 49.38
C GLN A 454 1.86 29.23 48.64
N CYS A 455 3.04 28.99 48.08
CA CYS A 455 3.61 29.87 47.06
C CYS A 455 2.74 29.73 45.80
N GLN A 456 1.87 30.71 45.53
CA GLN A 456 1.34 30.90 44.18
C GLN A 456 2.45 31.42 43.26
N GLU A 457 2.37 31.02 41.98
CA GLU A 457 3.35 31.33 40.93
C GLU A 457 3.74 32.83 40.98
N SER A 458 5.01 33.08 41.32
CA SER A 458 5.82 34.32 41.13
C SER A 458 6.25 35.18 42.33
N GLN A 459 5.91 34.90 43.60
CA GLN A 459 6.49 35.68 44.73
C GLN A 459 6.75 34.84 45.99
N CYS A 460 7.92 34.23 46.08
CA CYS A 460 8.49 33.81 47.36
C CYS A 460 9.89 34.43 47.47
N HIS A 461 9.95 35.57 48.17
CA HIS A 461 11.20 36.25 48.51
C HIS A 461 11.97 35.42 49.54
N GLN A 462 13.29 35.38 49.36
CA GLN A 462 14.24 34.77 50.27
C GLN A 462 14.16 35.46 51.63
N GLU A 463 13.64 34.78 52.64
CA GLU A 463 14.15 34.87 54.01
C GLU A 463 13.57 33.70 54.84
N GLU A 464 14.50 32.86 55.29
CA GLU A 464 14.37 31.91 56.41
C GLU A 464 13.31 30.79 56.34
N ALA A 465 13.64 29.73 55.60
CA ALA A 465 13.21 28.38 55.94
C ALA A 465 14.36 27.39 55.72
N GLN A 466 15.27 27.29 56.70
CA GLN A 466 16.20 26.17 56.81
C GLN A 466 15.38 24.89 57.10
N SER A 467 14.86 24.27 56.05
CA SER A 467 14.40 22.87 56.09
C SER A 467 15.57 21.96 55.68
N PRO A 468 15.65 20.71 56.17
CA PRO A 468 16.81 19.87 55.93
C PRO A 468 16.91 19.54 54.44
N SER A 469 17.91 20.12 53.77
CA SER A 469 18.19 19.88 52.34
C SER A 469 18.46 18.41 52.00
N GLN A 470 18.63 17.54 53.01
CA GLN A 470 18.75 16.09 52.86
C GLN A 470 17.53 15.46 52.16
N GLY A 471 16.31 15.96 52.38
CA GLY A 471 15.08 15.36 51.81
C GLY A 471 14.92 15.55 50.29
N CYS A 472 15.66 16.49 49.70
CA CYS A 472 15.56 16.88 48.29
C CYS A 472 16.81 16.51 47.46
N LYS A 473 17.65 15.62 47.99
CA LYS A 473 18.83 15.09 47.30
C LYS A 473 18.71 13.57 47.18
N ALA A 474 19.07 13.02 46.02
CA ALA A 474 19.13 11.57 45.86
C ALA A 474 20.37 10.98 46.58
N HIS A 475 21.49 11.69 46.54
CA HIS A 475 22.75 11.38 47.22
C HIS A 475 23.40 12.67 47.77
N GLU A 476 24.24 12.57 48.80
CA GLU A 476 24.95 13.70 49.43
C GLU A 476 25.71 14.57 48.40
N ASP A 477 26.29 13.92 47.38
CA ASP A 477 27.10 14.55 46.31
C ASP A 477 26.27 15.14 45.15
N GLN A 478 24.94 14.96 45.15
CA GLN A 478 24.08 15.53 44.10
C GLN A 478 23.52 16.90 44.49
N PRO A 479 23.35 17.81 43.50
CA PRO A 479 22.69 19.08 43.73
C PRO A 479 21.22 18.87 44.15
N VAL A 480 20.72 19.78 44.98
CA VAL A 480 19.32 19.79 45.43
C VAL A 480 18.40 19.80 44.21
N CYS A 481 17.43 18.87 44.17
CA CYS A 481 16.50 18.69 43.05
C CYS A 481 17.19 18.57 41.68
N SER A 482 18.33 17.89 41.63
CA SER A 482 19.14 17.69 40.43
C SER A 482 19.53 19.00 39.71
N GLY A 483 19.46 20.15 40.41
CA GLY A 483 19.64 21.48 39.83
C GLY A 483 18.53 21.93 38.86
N ARG A 484 17.44 21.16 38.72
CA ARG A 484 16.33 21.41 37.79
C ARG A 484 15.01 21.75 38.49
N GLY A 485 15.07 22.14 39.76
CA GLY A 485 13.90 22.50 40.56
C GLY A 485 14.28 23.20 41.86
N VAL A 486 13.26 23.59 42.62
CA VAL A 486 13.39 24.22 43.94
C VAL A 486 12.89 23.26 45.01
N CYS A 487 13.65 23.08 46.08
CA CYS A 487 13.22 22.29 47.23
C CYS A 487 12.31 23.14 48.12
N VAL A 488 11.03 22.75 48.21
CA VAL A 488 10.04 23.41 49.07
C VAL A 488 9.49 22.35 50.01
N CYS A 489 9.66 22.57 51.32
CA CYS A 489 9.16 21.67 52.37
C CYS A 489 9.63 20.19 52.20
N GLY A 490 10.90 19.98 51.85
CA GLY A 490 11.46 18.63 51.70
C GLY A 490 11.01 17.88 50.44
N LYS A 491 10.30 18.53 49.51
CA LYS A 491 9.94 18.00 48.18
C LYS A 491 10.46 18.90 47.08
N CYS A 492 10.78 18.30 45.93
CA CYS A 492 11.26 19.05 44.77
C CYS A 492 10.11 19.52 43.87
N LEU A 493 10.10 20.82 43.57
CA LEU A 493 9.24 21.44 42.58
C LEU A 493 10.05 21.69 41.29
N CYS A 494 9.78 20.93 40.23
CA CYS A 494 10.58 20.98 39.01
C CYS A 494 10.27 22.21 38.15
N HIS A 495 11.30 22.79 37.53
CA HIS A 495 11.14 23.93 36.64
C HIS A 495 10.39 23.54 35.37
N LYS A 496 9.44 24.38 34.94
CA LYS A 496 8.80 24.26 33.63
C LYS A 496 9.78 24.76 32.55
N MET A 497 10.14 23.90 31.60
CA MET A 497 11.01 24.25 30.48
C MET A 497 10.19 24.39 29.20
N LYS A 498 10.66 25.21 28.25
CA LYS A 498 10.01 25.35 26.93
C LYS A 498 10.11 24.10 26.05
N LEU A 499 11.09 23.23 26.33
CA LEU A 499 11.39 22.03 25.56
C LEU A 499 10.52 20.82 25.95
N GLY A 500 9.95 20.82 27.16
CA GLY A 500 9.14 19.73 27.69
C GLY A 500 9.08 19.76 29.22
N LYS A 501 8.62 18.66 29.83
CA LYS A 501 8.38 18.54 31.26
C LYS A 501 9.57 17.86 31.96
N VAL A 502 10.07 18.51 33.00
CA VAL A 502 11.00 17.89 33.96
C VAL A 502 10.16 17.32 35.12
N TYR A 503 10.43 16.07 35.50
CA TYR A 503 9.66 15.33 36.51
C TYR A 503 10.56 14.36 37.30
N GLY A 504 9.98 13.67 38.28
CA GLY A 504 10.71 12.79 39.19
C GLY A 504 10.84 13.37 40.60
N LYS A 505 11.16 12.52 41.59
CA LYS A 505 11.17 12.89 43.02
C LYS A 505 12.17 14.00 43.32
N TYR A 506 13.26 14.02 42.58
CA TYR A 506 14.35 14.99 42.68
C TYR A 506 14.55 15.73 41.35
N CYS A 507 13.53 15.82 40.49
CA CYS A 507 13.59 16.45 39.16
C CYS A 507 14.70 15.89 38.25
N GLU A 508 14.92 14.58 38.36
CA GLU A 508 15.99 13.85 37.70
C GLU A 508 15.63 13.36 36.30
N LYS A 509 14.33 13.33 35.96
CA LYS A 509 13.81 12.86 34.67
C LYS A 509 13.27 14.01 33.83
N ASP A 510 13.25 13.80 32.53
CA ASP A 510 12.64 14.68 31.56
C ASP A 510 12.14 13.89 30.35
N ASP A 511 11.23 14.50 29.61
CA ASP A 511 10.57 13.89 28.44
C ASP A 511 11.18 14.35 27.10
N PHE A 512 12.35 14.99 27.11
CA PHE A 512 12.96 15.60 25.92
C PHE A 512 14.43 15.21 25.66
N SER A 513 15.12 14.54 26.59
CA SER A 513 16.54 14.14 26.43
C SER A 513 16.76 12.80 25.73
N CYS A 514 15.72 12.21 25.12
CA CYS A 514 15.86 10.95 24.38
C CYS A 514 16.47 11.15 22.98
N PRO A 515 16.95 10.07 22.33
CA PRO A 515 17.49 10.14 20.97
C PRO A 515 16.49 10.68 19.95
N TYR A 516 16.96 11.59 19.10
CA TYR A 516 16.20 12.10 17.96
C TYR A 516 16.54 11.29 16.70
N HIS A 517 15.54 11.13 15.83
CA HIS A 517 15.70 10.58 14.49
C HIS A 517 14.96 11.48 13.49
N HIS A 518 15.69 11.97 12.48
CA HIS A 518 15.19 12.92 11.49
C HIS A 518 14.45 14.15 12.09
N GLY A 519 14.94 14.66 13.23
CA GLY A 519 14.36 15.81 13.90
C GLY A 519 13.19 15.52 14.85
N SER A 520 12.73 14.26 14.92
CA SER A 520 11.67 13.85 15.85
C SER A 520 12.24 13.05 17.03
N LEU A 521 11.81 13.37 18.25
CA LEU A 521 12.15 12.63 19.46
C LEU A 521 11.59 11.20 19.35
N CYS A 522 12.42 10.17 19.59
CA CYS A 522 12.03 8.77 19.45
C CYS A 522 11.36 8.43 18.11
N ALA A 523 11.84 9.08 17.03
CA ALA A 523 11.28 8.99 15.67
C ALA A 523 9.78 9.35 15.57
N GLY A 524 9.15 9.90 16.63
CA GLY A 524 7.70 10.08 16.71
C GLY A 524 6.92 8.80 17.00
N HIS A 525 7.60 7.70 17.32
CA HIS A 525 7.03 6.36 17.50
C HIS A 525 7.33 5.76 18.87
N GLY A 526 7.63 6.60 19.86
CA GLY A 526 7.82 6.16 21.23
C GLY A 526 7.70 7.32 22.22
N GLU A 527 7.49 6.97 23.49
CA GLU A 527 7.54 7.91 24.60
C GLU A 527 8.94 7.97 25.20
N CYS A 528 9.39 9.18 25.54
CA CYS A 528 10.69 9.37 26.16
C CYS A 528 10.57 9.16 27.68
N GLU A 529 11.21 8.11 28.21
CA GLU A 529 11.25 7.85 29.64
C GLU A 529 12.70 7.73 30.11
N ALA A 530 13.11 8.67 30.99
CA ALA A 530 14.44 8.69 31.60
C ALA A 530 15.61 8.60 30.58
N GLY A 531 15.48 9.29 29.44
CA GLY A 531 16.51 9.35 28.40
C GLY A 531 16.54 8.14 27.45
N ARG A 532 15.58 7.22 27.54
CA ARG A 532 15.39 6.12 26.58
C ARG A 532 14.01 6.18 25.92
N CYS A 533 13.95 5.72 24.68
CA CYS A 533 12.70 5.65 23.94
C CYS A 533 11.96 4.34 24.25
N GLN A 534 10.77 4.47 24.83
CA GLN A 534 9.81 3.40 25.00
C GLN A 534 8.96 3.30 23.72
N CYS A 535 9.26 2.36 22.84
CA CYS A 535 8.59 2.28 21.54
C CYS A 535 7.13 1.88 21.63
N PHE A 536 6.30 2.49 20.79
CA PHE A 536 4.91 2.07 20.61
C PHE A 536 4.85 0.67 20.00
N SER A 537 3.75 -0.03 20.24
CA SER A 537 3.54 -1.38 19.70
C SER A 537 3.68 -1.38 18.17
N GLY A 538 4.46 -2.31 17.64
CA GLY A 538 4.79 -2.37 16.21
C GLY A 538 5.98 -1.51 15.78
N TRP A 539 6.72 -0.92 16.72
CA TRP A 539 7.99 -0.24 16.47
C TRP A 539 9.11 -0.79 17.37
N GLU A 540 10.32 -0.80 16.84
CA GLU A 540 11.52 -1.34 17.47
C GLU A 540 12.77 -0.50 17.15
N GLY A 541 13.85 -0.78 17.87
CA GLY A 541 15.13 -0.07 17.80
C GLY A 541 15.27 1.02 18.87
N ASP A 542 16.52 1.40 19.17
CA ASP A 542 16.85 2.32 20.27
C ASP A 542 16.22 3.73 20.15
N ARG A 543 15.78 4.09 18.94
CA ARG A 543 15.08 5.36 18.64
C ARG A 543 13.66 5.13 18.13
N CYS A 544 13.13 3.90 18.20
CA CYS A 544 11.83 3.51 17.65
C CYS A 544 11.67 3.79 16.15
N GLN A 545 12.78 3.67 15.41
CA GLN A 545 12.85 4.04 14.01
C GLN A 545 12.39 2.92 13.05
N CYS A 546 12.30 1.67 13.51
CA CYS A 546 11.95 0.54 12.67
C CYS A 546 10.55 0.02 12.99
N PRO A 547 9.69 -0.27 11.99
CA PRO A 547 8.48 -1.05 12.23
C PRO A 547 8.82 -2.50 12.61
N SER A 548 8.18 -3.12 13.60
CA SER A 548 8.45 -4.50 14.02
C SER A 548 8.10 -5.55 12.95
N ALA A 549 7.17 -5.22 12.04
CA ALA A 549 6.89 -6.06 10.87
C ALA A 549 7.99 -5.97 9.79
N ALA A 550 8.91 -5.00 9.91
CA ALA A 550 9.95 -4.75 8.92
C ALA A 550 10.86 -5.98 8.75
N ALA A 551 11.14 -6.74 9.81
CA ALA A 551 11.96 -7.95 9.76
C ALA A 551 11.45 -9.00 8.75
N GLN A 552 10.13 -9.11 8.53
CA GLN A 552 9.55 -10.03 7.54
C GLN A 552 9.93 -9.65 6.11
N HIS A 553 10.16 -8.37 5.84
CA HIS A 553 10.55 -7.88 4.51
C HIS A 553 12.02 -8.15 4.15
N CYS A 554 12.80 -8.72 5.07
CA CYS A 554 14.18 -9.15 4.86
C CYS A 554 14.31 -10.67 4.63
N VAL A 555 13.21 -11.43 4.69
CA VAL A 555 13.22 -12.88 4.54
C VAL A 555 12.96 -13.23 3.07
N ASN A 556 13.86 -14.01 2.45
CA ASN A 556 13.68 -14.49 1.08
C ASN A 556 12.71 -15.69 1.02
N SER A 557 12.35 -16.13 -0.19
CA SER A 557 11.43 -17.27 -0.41
C SER A 557 11.91 -18.62 0.18
N LYS A 558 13.18 -18.71 0.61
CA LYS A 558 13.78 -19.87 1.28
C LYS A 558 13.81 -19.74 2.80
N GLY A 559 13.19 -18.70 3.37
CA GLY A 559 13.18 -18.44 4.80
C GLY A 559 14.48 -17.84 5.36
N GLN A 560 15.41 -17.39 4.51
CA GLN A 560 16.68 -16.85 4.95
C GLN A 560 16.62 -15.32 5.04
N VAL A 561 17.06 -14.77 6.18
CA VAL A 561 17.22 -13.32 6.37
C VAL A 561 18.41 -12.85 5.53
N CYS A 562 18.17 -11.94 4.59
CA CYS A 562 19.20 -11.37 3.71
C CYS A 562 20.09 -12.41 3.04
N SER A 563 19.50 -13.55 2.66
CA SER A 563 20.19 -14.69 2.04
C SER A 563 21.41 -15.19 2.84
N GLY A 564 21.45 -14.92 4.15
CA GLY A 564 22.57 -15.24 5.04
C GLY A 564 23.83 -14.38 4.82
N ARG A 565 23.74 -13.33 3.99
CA ARG A 565 24.87 -12.50 3.53
C ARG A 565 24.77 -11.04 3.96
N GLY A 566 23.87 -10.74 4.89
CA GLY A 566 23.62 -9.39 5.37
C GLY A 566 22.83 -9.37 6.67
N THR A 567 22.72 -8.18 7.24
CA THR A 567 21.90 -7.89 8.42
C THR A 567 20.66 -7.13 7.99
N CYS A 568 19.51 -7.49 8.56
CA CYS A 568 18.28 -6.75 8.34
C CYS A 568 18.25 -5.50 9.22
N VAL A 569 18.15 -4.33 8.61
CA VAL A 569 18.04 -3.04 9.31
C VAL A 569 16.75 -2.37 8.85
N CYS A 570 15.77 -2.25 9.75
CA CYS A 570 14.43 -1.71 9.48
C CYS A 570 13.77 -2.23 8.18
N GLY A 571 13.85 -3.54 7.91
CA GLY A 571 13.21 -4.16 6.75
C GLY A 571 13.94 -4.00 5.42
N ARG A 572 15.20 -3.55 5.46
CA ARG A 572 16.12 -3.57 4.34
C ARG A 572 17.35 -4.39 4.68
N CYS A 573 17.83 -5.19 3.74
CA CYS A 573 19.07 -5.92 3.91
C CYS A 573 20.28 -5.03 3.64
N GLU A 574 21.15 -4.89 4.64
CA GLU A 574 22.51 -4.39 4.47
C GLU A 574 23.43 -5.58 4.27
N CYS A 575 23.98 -5.69 3.06
CA CYS A 575 24.86 -6.81 2.71
C CYS A 575 26.21 -6.64 3.40
N SER A 576 26.64 -7.68 4.13
CA SER A 576 27.94 -7.69 4.83
C SER A 576 29.10 -7.72 3.84
N ASP A 577 28.92 -8.34 2.67
CA ASP A 577 29.86 -8.31 1.56
C ASP A 577 29.45 -7.22 0.54
N PRO A 578 30.30 -6.21 0.26
CA PRO A 578 30.05 -5.17 -0.73
C PRO A 578 29.77 -5.69 -2.16
N ARG A 579 30.16 -6.93 -2.46
CA ARG A 579 29.96 -7.58 -3.77
C ARG A 579 28.61 -8.28 -3.90
N SER A 580 27.89 -8.45 -2.79
CA SER A 580 26.54 -8.97 -2.81
C SER A 580 25.57 -7.83 -3.10
N ILE A 581 24.75 -8.02 -4.13
CA ILE A 581 23.73 -7.10 -4.62
C ILE A 581 22.37 -7.79 -4.61
N GLY A 582 21.31 -7.00 -4.70
CA GLY A 582 19.93 -7.50 -4.64
C GLY A 582 19.22 -7.10 -3.36
N ARG A 583 17.89 -7.26 -3.35
CA ARG A 583 17.03 -6.78 -2.25
C ARG A 583 17.29 -7.52 -0.94
N PHE A 584 17.71 -8.78 -1.05
CA PHE A 584 18.01 -9.72 0.00
C PHE A 584 19.46 -10.20 -0.07
N CYS A 585 20.38 -9.44 -0.68
CA CYS A 585 21.78 -9.84 -0.88
C CYS A 585 21.95 -11.18 -1.64
N GLU A 586 21.00 -11.48 -2.52
CA GLU A 586 20.83 -12.77 -3.19
C GLU A 586 21.78 -12.97 -4.37
N HIS A 587 22.32 -11.88 -4.94
CA HIS A 587 23.16 -11.93 -6.13
C HIS A 587 24.58 -11.56 -5.75
N CYS A 588 25.49 -12.53 -5.74
CA CYS A 588 26.91 -12.27 -5.63
C CYS A 588 27.63 -12.90 -6.82
N PRO A 589 27.80 -12.16 -7.93
CA PRO A 589 28.39 -12.68 -9.17
C PRO A 589 29.84 -13.15 -9.00
N THR A 590 30.55 -12.60 -8.02
CA THR A 590 31.96 -12.89 -7.73
C THR A 590 32.16 -13.77 -6.50
N CYS A 591 31.08 -14.24 -5.87
CA CYS A 591 31.20 -15.23 -4.81
C CYS A 591 31.44 -16.62 -5.43
N PRO A 592 32.18 -17.51 -4.77
CA PRO A 592 32.27 -18.91 -5.18
C PRO A 592 30.86 -19.47 -5.35
N THR A 593 30.56 -20.09 -6.48
CA THR A 593 29.29 -20.78 -6.69
C THR A 593 29.25 -22.04 -5.82
N ALA A 594 28.05 -22.55 -5.52
CA ALA A 594 27.90 -23.80 -4.77
C ALA A 594 28.66 -24.99 -5.42
N CYS A 595 28.96 -24.95 -6.73
CA CYS A 595 29.83 -25.93 -7.39
C CYS A 595 31.29 -25.90 -6.91
N SER A 596 31.83 -24.74 -6.57
CA SER A 596 33.19 -24.62 -6.00
C SER A 596 33.24 -25.08 -4.54
N GLU A 597 32.17 -24.89 -3.77
CA GLU A 597 32.09 -25.35 -2.37
C GLU A 597 31.77 -26.86 -2.27
N ASN A 598 30.93 -27.40 -3.17
CA ASN A 598 30.56 -28.81 -3.19
C ASN A 598 31.47 -29.71 -4.05
N TRP A 599 32.52 -29.17 -4.69
CA TRP A 599 33.48 -29.97 -5.48
C TRP A 599 34.08 -31.12 -4.66
N ASN A 600 34.32 -30.87 -3.36
CA ASN A 600 34.87 -31.84 -2.43
C ASN A 600 33.88 -32.96 -2.07
N CYS A 601 32.57 -32.72 -2.18
CA CYS A 601 31.54 -33.73 -1.93
C CYS A 601 31.35 -34.69 -3.13
N VAL A 602 31.77 -34.31 -4.34
CA VAL A 602 31.68 -35.19 -5.52
C VAL A 602 32.61 -36.39 -5.40
N GLN A 603 33.76 -36.25 -4.73
CA GLN A 603 34.65 -37.37 -4.43
C GLN A 603 34.01 -38.42 -3.51
N CYS A 604 32.99 -38.05 -2.74
CA CYS A 604 32.27 -38.97 -1.84
C CYS A 604 31.27 -39.89 -2.59
N LEU A 605 30.96 -39.62 -3.86
CA LEU A 605 30.04 -40.44 -4.69
C LEU A 605 30.68 -41.74 -5.23
N HIS A 606 32.02 -41.86 -5.19
CA HIS A 606 32.74 -43.07 -5.62
C HIS A 606 33.66 -43.60 -4.51
N PRO A 607 33.15 -44.44 -3.59
CA PRO A 607 33.86 -44.83 -2.37
C PRO A 607 34.97 -45.89 -2.56
N HIS A 608 35.27 -46.33 -3.78
CA HIS A 608 36.10 -47.53 -4.00
C HIS A 608 37.61 -47.37 -3.74
N ASN A 609 38.11 -46.22 -3.25
CA ASN A 609 39.53 -46.05 -2.92
C ASN A 609 39.87 -44.92 -1.93
N LEU A 610 38.95 -44.54 -1.03
CA LEU A 610 39.18 -43.46 -0.06
C LEU A 610 39.60 -43.98 1.32
N SER A 611 40.49 -43.23 1.99
CA SER A 611 40.90 -43.51 3.37
C SER A 611 39.80 -43.18 4.39
N GLN A 612 39.80 -43.84 5.55
CA GLN A 612 38.75 -43.72 6.56
C GLN A 612 38.53 -42.27 7.07
N ALA A 613 39.60 -41.47 7.13
CA ALA A 613 39.51 -40.06 7.54
C ALA A 613 38.70 -39.19 6.56
N ILE A 614 38.74 -39.51 5.25
CA ILE A 614 38.01 -38.76 4.23
C ILE A 614 36.53 -39.17 4.24
N LEU A 615 36.22 -40.44 4.55
CA LEU A 615 34.85 -40.92 4.74
C LEU A 615 34.14 -40.24 5.92
N ASP A 616 34.81 -40.07 7.05
CA ASP A 616 34.24 -39.37 8.22
C ASP A 616 34.04 -37.87 7.96
N GLN A 617 34.93 -37.25 7.16
CA GLN A 617 34.79 -35.86 6.73
C GLN A 617 33.66 -35.66 5.70
N CYS A 618 33.46 -36.61 4.79
CA CYS A 618 32.29 -36.64 3.90
C CYS A 618 30.98 -36.72 4.69
N ARG A 619 30.96 -37.54 5.76
CA ARG A 619 29.77 -37.77 6.60
C ARG A 619 29.36 -36.55 7.42
N THR A 620 30.33 -35.72 7.82
CA THR A 620 30.10 -34.49 8.59
C THR A 620 29.86 -33.26 7.71
N SER A 621 30.46 -33.18 6.52
CA SER A 621 30.43 -31.97 5.68
C SER A 621 29.34 -31.99 4.59
N CYS A 622 28.85 -33.16 4.17
CA CYS A 622 27.95 -33.31 3.02
C CYS A 622 26.55 -33.85 3.41
N ALA A 623 26.12 -33.66 4.66
CA ALA A 623 24.97 -34.33 5.28
C ALA A 623 23.58 -33.96 4.72
N SER A 624 23.46 -33.03 3.77
CA SER A 624 22.18 -32.50 3.27
C SER A 624 21.70 -33.11 1.93
N MET A 625 22.16 -34.30 1.55
CA MET A 625 21.66 -35.04 0.39
C MET A 625 20.99 -36.35 0.80
N GLU A 626 19.87 -36.26 1.51
CA GLU A 626 18.90 -37.35 1.59
C GLU A 626 17.52 -36.82 1.21
N GLN A 627 17.15 -36.96 -0.07
CA GLN A 627 15.79 -37.32 -0.48
C GLN A 627 15.74 -37.77 -1.96
N PRO A 628 14.88 -38.76 -2.31
CA PRO A 628 14.86 -39.39 -3.63
C PRO A 628 13.88 -38.72 -4.61
N TYR A 629 14.33 -38.63 -5.87
CA TYR A 629 13.56 -38.47 -7.12
C TYR A 629 12.54 -37.32 -7.27
N VAL A 630 12.94 -36.27 -8.01
CA VAL A 630 12.10 -35.60 -9.02
C VAL A 630 13.01 -35.22 -10.21
N GLU A 631 12.59 -35.58 -11.41
CA GLU A 631 13.16 -35.17 -12.69
C GLU A 631 13.31 -33.65 -12.76
N GLN A 632 14.55 -33.15 -12.74
CA GLN A 632 15.07 -32.17 -13.69
C GLN A 632 16.54 -31.95 -13.33
N ALA A 633 17.40 -32.87 -13.78
CA ALA A 633 18.81 -32.54 -13.90
C ALA A 633 18.92 -31.46 -14.98
N SER A 634 19.02 -30.19 -14.57
CA SER A 634 19.66 -29.20 -15.41
C SER A 634 21.07 -29.74 -15.65
N GLU A 635 21.28 -30.30 -16.84
CA GLU A 635 22.58 -30.74 -17.29
C GLU A 635 23.57 -29.62 -17.02
N CYS A 636 24.53 -29.88 -16.11
CA CYS A 636 25.71 -29.05 -15.97
C CYS A 636 26.51 -29.21 -17.26
N PHE A 637 26.13 -28.44 -18.29
CA PHE A 637 26.92 -28.32 -19.50
C PHE A 637 28.25 -27.67 -19.13
N SER A 638 29.27 -28.50 -18.99
CA SER A 638 30.64 -28.08 -19.20
C SER A 638 30.73 -27.52 -20.62
N SER A 639 30.60 -26.20 -20.77
CA SER A 639 30.73 -25.52 -22.05
C SER A 639 32.16 -25.01 -22.27
N PRO A 640 33.07 -25.85 -22.78
CA PRO A 640 34.11 -25.41 -23.70
C PRO A 640 33.93 -26.00 -25.12
N SER A 641 32.97 -26.91 -25.33
CA SER A 641 32.84 -27.64 -26.61
C SER A 641 32.15 -26.83 -27.72
N TYR A 642 31.09 -26.07 -27.41
CA TYR A 642 30.35 -25.30 -28.42
C TYR A 642 31.15 -24.14 -29.01
N LEU A 643 32.00 -23.47 -28.23
CA LEU A 643 32.91 -22.45 -28.75
C LEU A 643 33.93 -23.06 -29.73
N ARG A 644 34.49 -24.23 -29.41
CA ARG A 644 35.41 -24.93 -30.33
C ARG A 644 34.70 -25.37 -31.61
N ILE A 645 33.49 -25.93 -31.53
CA ILE A 645 32.72 -26.33 -32.70
C ILE A 645 32.34 -25.10 -33.55
N PHE A 646 31.93 -23.99 -32.92
CA PHE A 646 31.65 -22.74 -33.62
C PHE A 646 32.88 -22.20 -34.34
N PHE A 647 34.04 -22.17 -33.70
CA PHE A 647 35.29 -21.73 -34.35
C PHE A 647 35.71 -22.66 -35.49
N ILE A 648 35.52 -23.98 -35.36
CA ILE A 648 35.81 -24.93 -36.44
C ILE A 648 34.89 -24.69 -37.64
N ILE A 649 33.57 -24.56 -37.42
CA ILE A 649 32.60 -24.30 -38.49
C ILE A 649 32.87 -22.92 -39.14
N PHE A 650 33.18 -21.91 -38.34
CA PHE A 650 33.51 -20.57 -38.83
C PHE A 650 34.78 -20.59 -39.70
N ILE A 651 35.84 -21.28 -39.27
CA ILE A 651 37.08 -21.40 -40.05
C ILE A 651 36.83 -22.17 -41.36
N VAL A 652 36.08 -23.28 -41.31
CA VAL A 652 35.77 -24.08 -42.52
C VAL A 652 34.95 -23.27 -43.52
N THR A 653 33.90 -22.58 -43.07
CA THR A 653 33.06 -21.74 -43.94
C THR A 653 33.84 -20.56 -44.53
N PHE A 654 34.73 -19.94 -43.75
CA PHE A 654 35.60 -18.87 -44.22
C PHE A 654 36.60 -19.35 -45.28
N LEU A 655 37.22 -20.53 -45.09
CA LEU A 655 38.14 -21.12 -46.06
C LEU A 655 37.44 -21.52 -47.37
N ILE A 656 36.22 -22.06 -47.30
CA ILE A 656 35.41 -22.36 -48.49
C ILE A 656 35.06 -21.06 -49.25
N GLY A 657 34.74 -19.99 -48.52
CA GLY A 657 34.49 -18.66 -49.11
C GLY A 657 35.72 -18.10 -49.84
N LEU A 658 36.90 -18.19 -49.22
CA LEU A 658 38.16 -17.77 -49.85
C LEU A 658 38.50 -18.61 -51.09
N LEU A 659 38.28 -19.92 -51.06
CA LEU A 659 38.50 -20.78 -52.21
C LEU A 659 37.58 -20.41 -53.38
N LYS A 660 36.30 -20.12 -53.10
CA LYS A 660 35.35 -19.64 -54.11
C LYS A 660 35.80 -18.32 -54.73
N ILE A 661 36.28 -17.37 -53.92
CA ILE A 661 36.81 -16.09 -54.41
C ILE A 661 38.06 -16.29 -55.27
N LEU A 662 38.96 -17.19 -54.89
CA LEU A 662 40.17 -17.48 -55.68
C LEU A 662 39.83 -18.15 -57.02
N ILE A 663 38.85 -19.05 -57.05
CA ILE A 663 38.35 -19.66 -58.29
C ILE A 663 37.72 -18.59 -59.19
N ILE A 664 36.86 -17.73 -58.64
CA ILE A 664 36.26 -16.62 -59.40
C ILE A 664 37.35 -15.67 -59.94
N ARG A 665 38.38 -15.38 -59.13
CA ARG A 665 39.51 -14.54 -59.56
C ARG A 665 40.33 -15.20 -60.68
N GLN A 666 40.56 -16.51 -60.63
CA GLN A 666 41.22 -17.24 -61.71
C GLN A 666 40.38 -17.26 -63.00
N VAL A 667 39.06 -17.44 -62.88
CA VAL A 667 38.14 -17.38 -64.03
C VAL A 667 38.14 -15.99 -64.66
N ILE A 668 38.15 -14.92 -63.87
CA ILE A 668 38.23 -13.53 -64.38
C ILE A 668 39.58 -13.26 -65.05
N LEU A 669 40.68 -13.77 -64.49
CA LEU A 669 42.02 -13.62 -65.08
C LEU A 669 42.18 -14.41 -66.38
N GLN A 670 41.59 -15.61 -66.50
CA GLN A 670 41.54 -16.37 -67.75
C GLN A 670 40.62 -15.72 -68.79
N TRP A 671 39.52 -15.10 -68.36
CA TRP A 671 38.59 -14.39 -69.24
C TRP A 671 39.19 -13.12 -69.85
N ASN A 672 40.04 -12.40 -69.10
CA ASN A 672 40.72 -11.20 -69.61
C ASN A 672 41.90 -11.50 -70.56
N SER A 673 42.34 -12.76 -70.66
CA SER A 673 43.35 -13.17 -71.64
C SER A 673 42.76 -13.55 -73.01
N SER A 674 41.43 -13.72 -73.13
CA SER A 674 40.78 -14.23 -74.36
C SER A 674 40.06 -13.17 -75.21
N LYS A 675 40.11 -11.89 -74.84
CA LYS A 675 39.50 -10.80 -75.62
C LYS A 675 40.48 -9.67 -75.98
N ILE A 676 41.51 -10.01 -76.75
CA ILE A 676 42.12 -9.08 -77.70
C ILE A 676 41.85 -9.64 -79.11
N LYS A 677 40.78 -9.17 -79.75
CA LYS A 677 40.68 -9.03 -81.22
C LYS A 677 39.36 -8.35 -81.62
N SER A 678 39.54 -7.24 -82.36
CA SER A 678 38.61 -6.62 -83.34
C SER A 678 37.34 -5.97 -82.78
N SER A 679 37.27 -4.63 -82.73
CA SER A 679 36.76 -3.69 -83.78
C SER A 679 35.23 -3.75 -83.93
N SER A 680 34.46 -2.69 -84.14
CA SER A 680 34.70 -1.30 -84.55
C SER A 680 33.39 -0.51 -84.38
N ASP A 681 33.49 0.82 -84.30
CA ASP A 681 32.54 1.87 -84.72
C ASP A 681 31.11 1.95 -84.15
N TYR A 682 30.83 3.00 -83.35
CA TYR A 682 30.28 4.29 -83.83
C TYR A 682 30.04 5.24 -82.63
N ARG A 683 30.42 6.52 -82.80
CA ARG A 683 30.12 7.65 -81.88
C ARG A 683 28.86 8.39 -82.34
N VAL A 684 28.09 8.95 -81.38
CA VAL A 684 27.44 10.30 -81.27
C VAL A 684 26.30 10.19 -80.21
N SER A 685 26.42 10.71 -78.98
CA SER A 685 26.06 12.06 -78.43
C SER A 685 24.57 12.44 -78.56
N ALA A 686 23.79 12.90 -77.57
CA ALA A 686 23.96 13.28 -76.15
C ALA A 686 22.57 13.48 -75.48
N SER A 687 22.44 13.27 -74.16
CA SER A 687 21.58 14.08 -73.25
C SER A 687 21.79 13.69 -71.77
N LYS A 688 21.65 14.66 -70.87
CA LYS A 688 22.03 14.74 -69.44
C LYS A 688 21.38 13.64 -68.56
N LYS A 689 22.16 12.90 -67.76
CA LYS A 689 22.46 13.09 -66.32
C LYS A 689 21.23 13.17 -65.41
N ASP A 690 20.90 12.04 -64.76
CA ASP A 690 20.43 11.97 -63.37
C ASP A 690 20.98 10.71 -62.71
N LYS A 691 21.63 10.88 -61.54
CA LYS A 691 22.15 9.79 -60.68
C LYS A 691 21.24 9.70 -59.46
N LEU A 692 20.45 8.64 -59.38
CA LEU A 692 19.97 8.09 -58.12
C LEU A 692 21.18 7.52 -57.35
N ILE A 693 21.41 7.99 -56.13
CA ILE A 693 22.17 7.27 -55.11
C ILE A 693 21.27 7.11 -53.90
N LEU A 694 20.92 5.85 -53.64
CA LEU A 694 20.33 5.36 -52.40
C LEU A 694 21.41 5.43 -51.31
N GLN A 695 21.21 6.22 -50.27
CA GLN A 695 22.18 6.41 -49.20
C GLN A 695 21.72 5.74 -47.89
N SER A 696 22.61 4.87 -47.41
CA SER A 696 22.73 4.31 -46.07
C SER A 696 22.33 5.28 -44.95
N VAL A 697 21.44 4.82 -44.05
CA VAL A 697 21.10 5.52 -42.81
C VAL A 697 22.23 5.31 -41.80
N CYS A 698 22.89 6.41 -41.47
CA CYS A 698 23.91 6.51 -40.44
C CYS A 698 23.23 6.78 -39.09
N THR A 699 23.48 5.94 -38.09
CA THR A 699 23.14 6.19 -36.69
C THR A 699 24.08 7.25 -36.11
N ARG A 700 23.60 8.49 -35.98
CA ARG A 700 24.19 9.49 -35.08
C ARG A 700 23.21 9.77 -33.94
N ALA A 701 23.57 9.31 -32.75
CA ALA A 701 22.98 9.77 -31.50
C ALA A 701 23.34 11.25 -31.30
N VAL A 702 22.33 12.11 -31.12
CA VAL A 702 22.50 13.50 -30.71
C VAL A 702 22.37 13.55 -29.19
N THR A 703 23.49 13.77 -28.51
CA THR A 703 23.54 14.14 -27.10
C THR A 703 23.31 15.64 -26.98
N TYR A 704 22.20 16.07 -26.36
CA TYR A 704 22.05 17.45 -25.89
C TYR A 704 22.88 17.63 -24.61
N ARG A 705 23.98 18.36 -24.72
CA ARG A 705 24.72 18.90 -23.57
C ARG A 705 24.05 20.22 -23.19
N ARG A 706 23.45 20.29 -21.99
CA ARG A 706 22.96 21.55 -21.40
C ARG A 706 24.15 22.46 -21.15
N GLU A 707 24.31 23.50 -21.97
CA GLU A 707 25.09 24.67 -21.55
C GLU A 707 24.28 25.41 -20.47
N LYS A 708 25.01 25.86 -19.44
CA LYS A 708 24.53 26.62 -18.30
C LYS A 708 23.92 27.94 -18.83
N PRO A 709 22.69 28.33 -18.48
CA PRO A 709 22.20 29.65 -18.90
C PRO A 709 22.98 30.73 -18.17
N GLU A 710 23.47 31.72 -18.92
CA GLU A 710 24.00 32.97 -18.36
C GLU A 710 22.91 33.68 -17.56
N GLU A 711 23.30 34.25 -16.41
CA GLU A 711 22.42 35.05 -15.55
C GLU A 711 21.89 36.26 -16.33
N ILE A 712 20.60 36.23 -16.67
CA ILE A 712 19.89 37.43 -17.12
C ILE A 712 19.64 38.29 -15.88
N LYS A 713 20.48 39.30 -15.66
CA LYS A 713 20.17 40.39 -14.73
C LYS A 713 19.09 41.28 -15.34
N LEU A 714 17.85 41.09 -14.90
CA LEU A 714 16.77 42.05 -15.12
C LEU A 714 16.94 43.22 -14.15
N ASP A 715 17.27 44.40 -14.68
CA ASP A 715 17.26 45.66 -13.94
C ASP A 715 15.80 46.10 -13.72
N ILE A 716 15.31 45.89 -12.50
CA ILE A 716 13.98 46.32 -12.07
C ILE A 716 14.04 47.81 -11.74
N SER A 717 14.02 48.65 -12.77
CA SER A 717 13.89 50.10 -12.58
C SER A 717 13.18 50.76 -13.77
N LYS A 718 11.94 50.33 -14.04
CA LYS A 718 10.84 51.13 -14.65
C LYS A 718 9.65 50.23 -14.99
N LEU A 719 8.74 50.04 -14.04
CA LEU A 719 7.37 49.62 -14.30
C LEU A 719 6.47 50.58 -13.53
N ASN A 720 5.97 51.60 -14.23
CA ASN A 720 4.90 52.46 -13.73
C ASN A 720 3.61 51.64 -13.75
N ALA A 721 3.05 51.44 -12.57
CA ALA A 721 1.69 50.95 -12.40
C ALA A 721 0.71 52.02 -12.89
N HIS A 722 -0.11 51.68 -13.87
CA HIS A 722 -1.52 52.07 -14.04
C HIS A 722 -1.94 51.77 -15.46
N GLU A 723 -2.67 50.68 -15.67
CA GLU A 723 -3.70 50.65 -16.72
C GLU A 723 -4.77 49.61 -16.39
N THR A 724 -6.00 50.10 -16.27
CA THR A 724 -7.22 49.40 -15.90
C THR A 724 -7.84 48.76 -17.13
N PHE A 725 -7.86 47.42 -17.21
CA PHE A 725 -8.61 46.72 -18.24
C PHE A 725 -10.09 46.62 -17.87
N ARG A 726 -10.92 47.37 -18.61
CA ARG A 726 -12.38 47.25 -18.65
C ARG A 726 -12.77 46.00 -19.44
N CYS A 727 -13.58 45.12 -18.84
CA CYS A 727 -14.35 44.10 -19.56
C CYS A 727 -15.53 44.76 -20.30
N ASN A 728 -15.75 44.36 -21.56
CA ASN A 728 -17.02 44.54 -22.25
C ASN A 728 -17.49 43.17 -22.74
N PHE A 729 -18.67 42.78 -22.21
CA PHE A 729 -19.61 41.70 -22.51
C PHE A 729 -19.14 40.44 -23.26
#